data_AF-A0A1G4FIE7-F1
#
_entry.id   AF-A0A1G4FIE7-F1
#
_cell.length_a   1.000
_cell.length_b   1.000
_cell.length_c   1.000
_cell.angle_alpha   90.00
_cell.angle_beta   90.00
_cell.angle_gamma   90.00
#
_symmetry.space_group_name_H-M   'P 1'
#
loop_
_entity.id
_entity.type
_entity.pdbx_description
1 polymer ?
#
loop_
_entity_poly.entity_id
_entity_poly.type
_entity_poly.pdbx_seq_one_letter_code
_entity_poly.pdbx_strand_id
1 'polypeptide(L)'
;MSSVKLIDKLKDRYNILMIFIFAVFFVLFFQLARLTIVQGDYYRDISDNKRLKEISITAPRGEIRDRYGRLLAGNKPSFTVQILKDELNLKDKKERNKTVLNLSRLLEEDGVNYIDEFPIEMNVFKYKNEDSYNNENQDPEEKIIDIIINNNFLHQILNTFYVDNENFKFLTGNKAIHALQSKGIDMPIEISLADGGVVFNFEEGKDIDEWKTENKLPLKSSPEECILSLIGNDRNIIRKIIDHPISRQLTYDLLKSKGYVDDIEIQPFDLTFDEEYESQKRSLMKKYNNITMKSSAKDDFVNIVMQTSVNNLLEKVVEEKDDKGKVTETIIPGKILISKIEEKNVKCPVTYELNEEKTGLIYKFKDNSSSGSDTPINVLIELGKKTGALKETILDKKVKNIAQEVLLNNGVNPKISVSNLQYVSINNKNNWFSQFNIPKKSSAEEAFYFLRDKFEIDKKLSEYEVRPMLLILDQLNSQGYRAYQPINIAYGIKDSTVAKLEEGKMDMSGVQVSIEPIRYYPLGNTASHILGYLGKISQSNEIKKYVEENGYSPNDIIGKTGIEEKYEDQMKGKEGKKIVEVDAFGNTINTISQEDPTPGDNLYLTIDAKLQEVAEVALKKGIEAIQKGGVYESKWGNYKFGINKSKGRPYVNATSGALVATDVKTGEILALANYPDYDPNMFSTGISNSDWESLFPENEEDTLAPRPLYNVALQTAIQPGSTFKMVTAMAALEKGMDPNKTIRDMGYVDIGNKRFTCLIWKNGRGSHGNENVYNAIRDSCNYYFYTLALGKNQRTGESIGIKLDIEDITNMAKKFGLNDKTGIEIDVPAEAHGGVPDPSKKIASTKGILKRYLKENINKYVKDGVKLDDKDLEEVINEIISWVGNEELLSRTEVIKRLDKMGIDPEKRLEGEREGLADKIKYTYLNQAGWNIADTLNITIGQGQNSYTPIQMANYIATLSNGGYLHKMSVVDSIKNYDNSAVEYKREDSGQKIKLNDYENLERVKYAMRKVAVEGTAKSIFSKFPVKVAAKTGTAQKSGINPVTLDTYDDYAWFVAFAPYDDPQIAISVVIFQGGSGGYAGPIARDVIAEYLGLNEEEEQKEVLPIENELSR
;
A
#
# COMPACT_ATOMS: atom_id res chain seq x y z
N MET A 1 49.22 43.67 73.69
CA MET A 1 48.16 44.55 73.14
C MET A 1 48.42 44.81 71.66
N SER A 2 47.95 43.94 70.76
CA SER A 2 47.91 44.23 69.30
C SER A 2 46.86 43.41 68.53
N SER A 3 46.18 42.46 69.17
CA SER A 3 45.14 41.62 68.57
C SER A 3 43.74 42.27 68.48
N VAL A 4 43.53 43.45 69.08
CA VAL A 4 42.23 44.15 69.05
C VAL A 4 42.05 45.01 67.78
N LYS A 5 43.12 45.35 67.06
CA LYS A 5 43.05 46.21 65.85
C LYS A 5 42.54 45.51 64.58
N LEU A 6 42.52 44.18 64.53
CA LEU A 6 42.07 43.44 63.33
C LEU A 6 40.54 43.33 63.26
N ILE A 7 39.88 43.15 64.41
CA ILE A 7 38.42 42.98 64.51
C ILE A 7 37.70 44.31 64.27
N ASP A 8 38.26 45.43 64.70
CA ASP A 8 37.66 46.75 64.44
C ASP A 8 37.84 47.22 62.99
N LYS A 9 38.91 46.77 62.29
CA LYS A 9 39.02 46.97 60.84
C LYS A 9 38.03 46.12 60.03
N LEU A 10 37.57 44.99 60.57
CA LEU A 10 36.55 44.14 59.96
C LEU A 10 35.11 44.65 60.17
N LYS A 11 34.88 45.63 61.04
CA LYS A 11 33.57 46.30 61.22
C LYS A 11 33.34 47.47 60.26
N ASP A 12 34.38 47.88 59.55
CA ASP A 12 34.25 48.89 58.50
C ASP A 12 33.53 48.26 57.29
N ARG A 13 32.39 48.82 56.92
CA ARG A 13 31.56 48.36 55.80
C ARG A 13 32.37 48.27 54.51
N TYR A 14 33.37 49.15 54.34
CA TYR A 14 34.25 49.16 53.18
C TYR A 14 35.14 47.91 53.09
N ASN A 15 35.69 47.44 54.21
CA ASN A 15 36.56 46.26 54.23
C ASN A 15 35.76 44.95 54.07
N ILE A 16 34.55 44.88 54.63
CA ILE A 16 33.64 43.75 54.39
C ILE A 16 33.29 43.67 52.90
N LEU A 17 32.99 44.81 52.27
CA LEU A 17 32.67 44.89 50.85
C LEU A 17 33.86 44.48 49.97
N MET A 18 35.07 44.93 50.32
CA MET A 18 36.31 44.52 49.63
C MET A 18 36.59 43.02 49.74
N ILE A 19 36.43 42.43 50.93
CA ILE A 19 36.61 40.98 51.12
C ILE A 19 35.57 40.20 50.33
N PHE A 20 34.32 40.67 50.30
CA PHE A 20 33.26 40.05 49.50
C PHE A 20 33.58 40.12 48.00
N ILE A 21 34.00 41.29 47.49
CA ILE A 21 34.43 41.45 46.10
C ILE A 21 35.61 40.52 45.79
N PHE A 22 36.61 40.45 46.67
CA PHE A 22 37.76 39.58 46.48
C PHE A 22 37.37 38.09 46.47
N ALA A 23 36.44 37.69 47.35
CA ALA A 23 35.91 36.34 47.37
C ALA A 23 35.15 36.01 46.07
N VAL A 24 34.34 36.94 45.55
CA VAL A 24 33.66 36.78 44.25
C VAL A 24 34.67 36.65 43.12
N PHE A 25 35.68 37.52 43.07
CA PHE A 25 36.75 37.43 42.06
C PHE A 25 37.55 36.14 42.18
N PHE A 26 37.80 35.65 43.40
CA PHE A 26 38.48 34.38 43.62
C PHE A 26 37.64 33.20 43.12
N VAL A 27 36.32 33.20 43.39
CA VAL A 27 35.39 32.19 42.85
C VAL A 27 35.36 32.25 41.32
N LEU A 28 35.29 33.44 40.73
CA LEU A 28 35.32 33.61 39.28
C LEU A 28 36.65 33.14 38.68
N PHE A 29 37.78 33.44 39.31
CA PHE A 29 39.10 33.02 38.85
C PHE A 29 39.27 31.50 38.94
N PHE A 30 38.79 30.90 40.04
CA PHE A 30 38.78 29.44 40.21
C PHE A 30 37.87 28.77 39.18
N GLN A 31 36.70 29.34 38.91
CA GLN A 31 35.79 28.84 37.88
C GLN A 31 36.39 28.97 36.49
N LEU A 32 37.08 30.08 36.20
CA LEU A 32 37.79 30.28 34.93
C LEU A 32 38.91 29.26 34.77
N ALA A 33 39.74 29.04 35.79
CA ALA A 33 40.80 28.04 35.78
C ALA A 33 40.25 26.61 35.64
N ARG A 34 39.10 26.31 36.25
CA ARG A 34 38.40 25.04 36.05
C ARG A 34 37.96 24.87 34.60
N LEU A 35 37.40 25.90 33.97
CA LEU A 35 36.96 25.85 32.57
C LEU A 35 38.14 25.74 31.59
N THR A 36 39.23 26.49 31.82
CA THR A 36 40.34 26.58 30.86
C THR A 36 41.42 25.52 31.04
N ILE A 37 41.69 25.07 32.28
CA ILE A 37 42.77 24.12 32.58
C ILE A 37 42.21 22.72 32.83
N VAL A 38 41.20 22.59 33.69
CA VAL A 38 40.66 21.26 34.08
C VAL A 38 39.75 20.69 33.00
N GLN A 39 38.94 21.53 32.35
CA GLN A 39 38.03 21.15 31.27
C GLN A 39 38.50 21.66 29.90
N GLY A 40 39.72 22.19 29.80
CA GLY A 40 40.25 22.79 28.58
C GLY A 40 40.26 21.82 27.40
N ASP A 41 40.81 20.61 27.63
CA ASP A 41 40.85 19.57 26.60
C ASP A 41 39.44 19.11 26.19
N TYR A 42 38.51 19.02 27.15
CA TYR A 42 37.10 18.69 26.88
C TYR A 42 36.39 19.74 26.03
N TYR A 43 36.56 21.04 26.33
CA TYR A 43 35.95 22.12 25.55
C TYR A 43 36.65 22.35 24.21
N ARG A 44 37.94 22.05 24.12
CA ARG A 44 38.70 22.08 22.86
C ARG A 44 38.29 20.94 21.95
N ASP A 45 38.14 19.73 22.47
CA ASP A 45 37.62 18.58 21.74
C ASP A 45 36.16 18.83 21.27
N ILE A 46 35.32 19.45 22.11
CA ILE A 46 33.98 19.91 21.68
C ILE A 46 34.05 20.98 20.58
N SER A 47 35.05 21.86 20.60
CA SER A 47 35.24 22.91 19.60
C SER A 47 35.75 22.33 18.27
N ASP A 48 36.70 21.42 18.33
CA ASP A 48 37.31 20.77 17.16
C ASP A 48 36.30 19.81 16.50
N ASN A 49 35.55 19.03 17.28
CA ASN A 49 34.40 18.24 16.80
C ASN A 49 33.23 19.11 16.29
N LYS A 50 33.17 20.39 16.69
CA LYS A 50 32.19 21.34 16.12
C LYS A 50 32.65 21.91 14.78
N ARG A 51 33.96 22.05 14.57
CA ARG A 51 34.56 22.65 13.36
C ARG A 51 34.76 21.63 12.24
N LEU A 52 34.99 20.36 12.53
CA LEU A 52 35.00 19.31 11.51
C LEU A 52 33.60 18.76 11.28
N LYS A 53 33.22 18.58 10.01
CA LYS A 53 31.96 17.96 9.58
C LYS A 53 32.24 16.88 8.55
N GLU A 54 31.45 15.83 8.63
CA GLU A 54 31.46 14.73 7.69
C GLU A 54 30.29 14.91 6.73
N ILE A 55 30.57 14.88 5.43
CA ILE A 55 29.59 14.85 4.35
C ILE A 55 29.63 13.45 3.75
N SER A 56 28.49 12.80 3.70
CA SER A 56 28.32 11.53 2.99
C SER A 56 28.35 11.73 1.48
N ILE A 57 29.06 10.85 0.78
CA ILE A 57 28.98 10.71 -0.68
C ILE A 57 28.13 9.46 -0.96
N THR A 58 27.04 9.64 -1.71
CA THR A 58 26.08 8.58 -2.02
C THR A 58 26.78 7.38 -2.67
N ALA A 59 26.55 6.18 -2.13
CA ALA A 59 27.03 4.94 -2.73
C ALA A 59 26.01 4.39 -3.75
N PRO A 60 26.47 3.77 -4.86
CA PRO A 60 25.59 2.99 -5.71
C PRO A 60 24.96 1.84 -4.93
N ARG A 61 23.64 1.64 -5.10
CA ARG A 61 22.96 0.51 -4.47
C ARG A 61 23.34 -0.79 -5.16
N GLY A 62 23.29 -1.91 -4.45
CA GLY A 62 23.47 -3.23 -5.02
C GLY A 62 22.45 -3.55 -6.12
N GLU A 63 22.86 -4.26 -7.16
CA GLU A 63 22.00 -4.61 -8.28
C GLU A 63 21.02 -5.73 -7.92
N ILE A 64 19.80 -5.66 -8.44
CA ILE A 64 18.85 -6.77 -8.39
C ILE A 64 18.82 -7.41 -9.77
N ARG A 65 19.09 -8.71 -9.82
CA ARG A 65 19.15 -9.52 -11.03
C ARG A 65 18.18 -10.67 -10.95
N ASP A 66 17.69 -11.10 -12.11
CA ASP A 66 16.84 -12.28 -12.22
C ASP A 66 17.65 -13.57 -12.16
N ARG A 67 16.97 -14.72 -12.27
CA ARG A 67 17.61 -16.04 -12.16
C ARG A 67 18.67 -16.35 -13.22
N TYR A 68 18.69 -15.62 -14.33
CA TYR A 68 19.68 -15.75 -15.41
C TYR A 68 20.71 -14.61 -15.39
N GLY A 69 20.65 -13.73 -14.38
CA GLY A 69 21.55 -12.59 -14.23
C GLY A 69 21.14 -11.35 -15.02
N ARG A 70 19.93 -11.30 -15.62
CA ARG A 70 19.41 -10.11 -16.30
C ARG A 70 19.08 -9.03 -15.27
N LEU A 71 19.38 -7.78 -15.57
CA LEU A 71 19.19 -6.66 -14.65
C LEU A 71 17.69 -6.35 -14.47
N LEU A 72 17.21 -6.35 -13.24
CA LEU A 72 15.84 -5.95 -12.85
C LEU A 72 15.83 -4.57 -12.19
N ALA A 73 16.86 -4.27 -11.39
CA ALA A 73 17.08 -2.94 -10.82
C ALA A 73 18.59 -2.69 -10.72
N GLY A 74 19.02 -1.52 -11.15
CA GLY A 74 20.42 -1.09 -11.10
C GLY A 74 20.53 0.40 -10.77
N ASN A 75 21.62 1.02 -11.18
CA ASN A 75 21.84 2.45 -11.00
C ASN A 75 22.17 3.10 -12.35
N LYS A 76 21.66 4.31 -12.59
CA LYS A 76 22.07 5.16 -13.70
C LYS A 76 22.71 6.44 -13.17
N PRO A 77 23.84 6.90 -13.76
CA PRO A 77 24.38 8.21 -13.44
C PRO A 77 23.39 9.28 -13.92
N SER A 78 23.17 10.31 -13.11
CA SER A 78 22.28 11.41 -13.47
C SER A 78 22.86 12.74 -13.05
N PHE A 79 22.86 13.69 -13.98
CA PHE A 79 23.21 15.08 -13.68
C PHE A 79 22.17 15.67 -12.73
N THR A 80 22.68 16.08 -11.57
CA THR A 80 21.87 16.58 -10.47
C THR A 80 22.34 17.98 -10.13
N VAL A 81 21.43 18.95 -10.18
CA VAL A 81 21.72 20.31 -9.69
C VAL A 81 21.70 20.29 -8.18
N GLN A 82 22.83 20.68 -7.61
CA GLN A 82 23.00 20.87 -6.19
C GLN A 82 23.20 22.34 -5.86
N ILE A 83 22.64 22.75 -4.72
CA ILE A 83 22.86 24.06 -4.15
C ILE A 83 23.63 23.96 -2.85
N LEU A 84 24.66 24.80 -2.73
CA LEU A 84 25.51 24.98 -1.56
C LEU A 84 25.08 26.24 -0.82
N LYS A 85 24.44 26.06 0.34
CA LYS A 85 23.87 27.15 1.13
C LYS A 85 24.93 28.13 1.61
N ASP A 86 26.08 27.62 1.96
CA ASP A 86 27.22 28.37 2.47
C ASP A 86 27.79 29.33 1.43
N GLU A 87 28.02 28.87 0.20
CA GLU A 87 28.46 29.72 -0.90
C GLU A 87 27.41 30.76 -1.29
N LEU A 88 26.12 30.38 -1.32
CA LEU A 88 25.04 31.32 -1.64
C LEU A 88 24.82 32.39 -0.56
N ASN A 89 25.12 32.10 0.70
CA ASN A 89 24.94 33.06 1.80
C ASN A 89 26.12 34.02 1.97
N LEU A 90 27.28 33.74 1.38
CA LEU A 90 28.40 34.70 1.33
C LEU A 90 28.07 35.93 0.47
N LYS A 91 27.16 35.75 -0.50
CA LYS A 91 26.70 36.81 -1.40
C LYS A 91 25.71 37.75 -0.70
N ASP A 92 25.64 38.98 -1.20
CA ASP A 92 24.53 39.86 -0.79
C ASP A 92 23.18 39.28 -1.27
N LYS A 93 22.08 39.71 -0.64
CA LYS A 93 20.75 39.18 -0.98
C LYS A 93 20.39 39.38 -2.46
N LYS A 94 20.90 40.43 -3.11
CA LYS A 94 20.60 40.74 -4.51
C LYS A 94 21.31 39.78 -5.46
N GLU A 95 22.58 39.51 -5.22
CA GLU A 95 23.37 38.54 -6.00
C GLU A 95 22.85 37.12 -5.79
N ARG A 96 22.47 36.76 -4.56
CA ARG A 96 21.82 35.48 -4.28
C ARG A 96 20.51 35.35 -5.06
N ASN A 97 19.63 36.35 -4.98
CA ASN A 97 18.36 36.34 -5.69
C ASN A 97 18.56 36.31 -7.22
N LYS A 98 19.59 36.99 -7.75
CA LYS A 98 19.96 36.90 -9.18
C LYS A 98 20.39 35.48 -9.56
N THR A 99 21.21 34.84 -8.73
CA THR A 99 21.67 33.45 -8.94
C THR A 99 20.47 32.49 -8.94
N VAL A 100 19.60 32.59 -7.94
CA VAL A 100 18.39 31.77 -7.83
C VAL A 100 17.43 32.00 -9.01
N LEU A 101 17.22 33.24 -9.44
CA LEU A 101 16.40 33.57 -10.60
C LEU A 101 16.96 32.97 -11.90
N ASN A 102 18.26 33.09 -12.13
CA ASN A 102 18.88 32.53 -13.32
C ASN A 102 18.77 31.00 -13.33
N LEU A 103 19.01 30.35 -12.19
CA LEU A 103 18.85 28.92 -12.05
C LEU A 103 17.39 28.49 -12.30
N SER A 104 16.42 29.15 -11.65
CA SER A 104 15.00 28.80 -11.83
C SER A 104 14.57 28.96 -13.29
N ARG A 105 14.98 30.03 -13.97
CA ARG A 105 14.68 30.22 -15.41
C ARG A 105 15.24 29.09 -16.27
N LEU A 106 16.47 28.63 -16.02
CA LEU A 106 17.06 27.52 -16.77
C LEU A 106 16.31 26.20 -16.54
N LEU A 107 15.94 25.91 -15.30
CA LEU A 107 15.20 24.70 -14.95
C LEU A 107 13.75 24.73 -15.51
N GLU A 108 13.07 25.88 -15.45
CA GLU A 108 11.75 26.07 -16.08
C GLU A 108 11.80 25.93 -17.61
N GLU A 109 12.83 26.48 -18.26
CA GLU A 109 13.02 26.35 -19.71
C GLU A 109 13.25 24.89 -20.12
N ASP A 110 14.08 24.16 -19.36
CA ASP A 110 14.31 22.73 -19.57
C ASP A 110 13.01 21.93 -19.40
N GLY A 111 12.17 22.33 -18.44
CA GLY A 111 10.92 21.66 -18.08
C GLY A 111 11.10 20.53 -17.06
N VAL A 112 12.27 20.45 -16.44
CA VAL A 112 12.60 19.44 -15.42
C VAL A 112 11.65 19.54 -14.23
N ASN A 113 11.47 18.43 -13.53
CA ASN A 113 10.68 18.42 -12.30
C ASN A 113 11.56 18.83 -11.13
N TYR A 114 11.11 19.87 -10.41
CA TYR A 114 11.69 20.24 -9.12
C TYR A 114 11.36 19.18 -8.08
N ILE A 115 12.23 19.04 -7.09
CA ILE A 115 11.80 18.53 -5.79
C ILE A 115 10.90 19.62 -5.16
N ASP A 116 9.61 19.62 -5.50
CA ASP A 116 8.67 20.63 -5.04
C ASP A 116 7.99 20.21 -3.74
N GLU A 117 8.49 20.73 -2.63
CA GLU A 117 7.85 20.64 -1.31
C GLU A 117 7.28 22.00 -0.87
N PHE A 118 7.26 22.98 -1.79
CA PHE A 118 6.83 24.32 -1.46
C PHE A 118 5.30 24.36 -1.31
N PRO A 119 4.77 24.76 -0.15
CA PRO A 119 3.36 24.52 0.17
C PRO A 119 2.39 25.47 -0.52
N ILE A 120 2.87 26.47 -1.26
CA ILE A 120 2.00 27.38 -2.02
C ILE A 120 1.93 26.90 -3.46
N GLU A 121 0.76 26.40 -3.82
CA GLU A 121 0.41 26.10 -5.21
C GLU A 121 -0.25 27.28 -5.89
N MET A 122 -0.16 27.27 -7.22
CA MET A 122 -0.77 28.27 -8.06
C MET A 122 -1.69 27.63 -9.08
N ASN A 123 -2.75 28.34 -9.43
CA ASN A 123 -3.69 27.97 -10.48
C ASN A 123 -4.32 26.58 -10.29
N VAL A 124 -4.75 26.27 -9.06
CA VAL A 124 -5.34 24.97 -8.70
C VAL A 124 -6.78 24.87 -9.22
N PHE A 125 -7.16 23.73 -9.79
CA PHE A 125 -8.54 23.48 -10.24
C PHE A 125 -9.45 23.24 -9.05
N LYS A 126 -10.55 24.01 -8.92
CA LYS A 126 -11.56 23.81 -7.88
C LYS A 126 -12.97 23.79 -8.44
N TYR A 127 -13.87 23.06 -7.78
CA TYR A 127 -15.29 23.21 -8.07
C TYR A 127 -15.81 24.53 -7.52
N LYS A 128 -16.70 25.19 -8.27
CA LYS A 128 -17.31 26.47 -7.87
C LYS A 128 -18.19 26.38 -6.62
N ASN A 129 -18.72 25.19 -6.32
CA ASN A 129 -19.66 24.97 -5.21
C ASN A 129 -19.23 23.78 -4.33
N GLU A 130 -19.33 23.93 -3.01
CA GLU A 130 -19.08 22.83 -2.04
C GLU A 130 -20.01 21.62 -2.23
N ASP A 131 -21.25 21.85 -2.68
CA ASP A 131 -22.16 20.74 -3.00
C ASP A 131 -21.64 19.88 -4.16
N SER A 132 -20.84 20.44 -5.08
CA SER A 132 -20.19 19.66 -6.13
C SER A 132 -19.19 18.68 -5.55
N TYR A 133 -18.39 19.05 -4.54
CA TYR A 133 -17.48 18.12 -3.86
C TYR A 133 -18.20 16.98 -3.11
N ASN A 134 -19.47 17.18 -2.74
CA ASN A 134 -20.28 16.16 -2.08
C ASN A 134 -21.03 15.25 -3.07
N ASN A 135 -21.41 15.79 -4.23
CA ASN A 135 -22.25 15.10 -5.22
C ASN A 135 -21.43 14.48 -6.37
N GLU A 136 -20.32 15.10 -6.75
CA GLU A 136 -19.39 14.57 -7.74
C GLU A 136 -18.50 13.51 -7.08
N ASN A 137 -18.33 12.39 -7.77
CA ASN A 137 -17.50 11.28 -7.30
C ASN A 137 -16.05 11.36 -7.81
N GLN A 138 -15.63 12.51 -8.36
CA GLN A 138 -14.28 12.72 -8.90
C GLN A 138 -13.71 14.09 -8.53
N ASP A 139 -12.39 14.19 -8.47
CA ASP A 139 -11.68 15.45 -8.26
C ASP A 139 -11.71 16.37 -9.50
N PRO A 140 -11.61 17.70 -9.32
CA PRO A 140 -11.65 18.65 -10.43
C PRO A 140 -10.59 18.38 -11.52
N GLU A 141 -9.38 17.98 -11.12
CA GLU A 141 -8.30 17.67 -12.05
C GLU A 141 -8.59 16.42 -12.90
N GLU A 142 -9.17 15.37 -12.30
CA GLU A 142 -9.60 14.18 -13.04
C GLU A 142 -10.69 14.50 -14.06
N LYS A 143 -11.62 15.40 -13.70
CA LYS A 143 -12.64 15.90 -14.63
C LYS A 143 -12.01 16.65 -15.81
N ILE A 144 -10.96 17.42 -15.57
CA ILE A 144 -10.19 18.10 -16.63
C ILE A 144 -9.50 17.07 -17.54
N ILE A 145 -8.85 16.05 -16.98
CA ILE A 145 -8.20 14.98 -17.75
C ILE A 145 -9.23 14.23 -18.62
N ASP A 146 -10.41 13.94 -18.08
CA ASP A 146 -11.52 13.35 -18.83
C ASP A 146 -11.93 14.20 -20.03
N ILE A 147 -12.04 15.52 -19.83
CA ILE A 147 -12.37 16.45 -20.91
C ILE A 147 -11.27 16.43 -21.98
N ILE A 148 -9.99 16.41 -21.58
CA ILE A 148 -8.85 16.36 -22.50
C ILE A 148 -8.88 15.10 -23.35
N ILE A 149 -9.03 13.93 -22.73
CA ILE A 149 -9.03 12.63 -23.41
C ILE A 149 -10.25 12.49 -24.32
N ASN A 150 -11.45 12.74 -23.79
CA ASN A 150 -12.70 12.49 -24.53
C ASN A 150 -12.88 13.41 -25.75
N ASN A 151 -12.21 14.56 -25.77
CA ASN A 151 -12.30 15.54 -26.86
C ASN A 151 -10.99 15.68 -27.66
N ASN A 152 -9.98 14.85 -27.39
CA ASN A 152 -8.67 14.87 -28.04
C ASN A 152 -7.96 16.23 -27.96
N PHE A 153 -7.99 16.90 -26.80
CA PHE A 153 -7.39 18.24 -26.64
C PHE A 153 -5.87 18.24 -26.43
N LEU A 154 -5.25 17.07 -26.28
CA LEU A 154 -3.83 16.94 -25.98
C LEU A 154 -2.95 17.65 -27.01
N HIS A 155 -3.27 17.54 -28.31
CA HIS A 155 -2.55 18.24 -29.37
C HIS A 155 -2.54 19.76 -29.17
N GLN A 156 -3.69 20.39 -28.90
CA GLN A 156 -3.72 21.83 -28.65
C GLN A 156 -2.95 22.20 -27.38
N ILE A 157 -3.01 21.36 -26.33
CA ILE A 157 -2.31 21.58 -25.07
C ILE A 157 -0.79 21.55 -25.26
N LEU A 158 -0.25 20.58 -26.01
CA LEU A 158 1.19 20.48 -26.29
C LEU A 158 1.74 21.73 -27.02
N ASN A 159 0.91 22.41 -27.80
CA ASN A 159 1.25 23.63 -28.54
C ASN A 159 1.03 24.93 -27.72
N THR A 160 0.66 24.83 -26.44
CA THR A 160 0.54 26.00 -25.58
C THR A 160 1.90 26.42 -25.02
N PHE A 161 2.08 27.73 -24.84
CA PHE A 161 3.30 28.31 -24.32
C PHE A 161 3.00 29.61 -23.56
N TYR A 162 3.95 30.02 -22.72
CA TYR A 162 3.93 31.28 -22.00
C TYR A 162 5.28 31.99 -22.15
N VAL A 163 5.24 33.31 -22.41
CA VAL A 163 6.44 34.16 -22.51
C VAL A 163 6.20 35.42 -21.69
N ASP A 164 7.15 35.74 -20.80
CA ASP A 164 7.16 36.98 -20.04
C ASP A 164 8.43 37.80 -20.36
N ASN A 165 8.22 39.01 -20.90
CA ASN A 165 9.26 40.02 -21.18
C ASN A 165 10.55 39.48 -21.86
N GLU A 166 10.41 38.51 -22.78
CA GLU A 166 11.47 37.82 -23.54
C GLU A 166 12.47 36.96 -22.72
N ASN A 167 12.51 37.09 -21.39
CA ASN A 167 13.51 36.45 -20.52
C ASN A 167 13.01 35.17 -19.82
N PHE A 168 11.71 34.92 -19.82
CA PHE A 168 11.11 33.74 -19.23
C PHE A 168 10.18 33.07 -20.25
N LYS A 169 10.40 31.77 -20.47
CA LYS A 169 9.67 30.97 -21.46
C LYS A 169 9.28 29.65 -20.82
N PHE A 170 8.03 29.26 -21.04
CA PHE A 170 7.51 27.96 -20.63
C PHE A 170 6.80 27.32 -21.82
N LEU A 171 7.11 26.04 -22.08
CA LEU A 171 6.56 25.26 -23.17
C LEU A 171 5.90 24.00 -22.60
N THR A 172 4.60 23.85 -22.79
CA THR A 172 3.87 22.68 -22.29
C THR A 172 4.39 21.38 -22.90
N GLY A 173 4.86 21.42 -24.15
CA GLY A 173 5.52 20.29 -24.80
C GLY A 173 6.79 19.81 -24.08
N ASN A 174 7.58 20.69 -23.46
CA ASN A 174 8.76 20.25 -22.69
C ASN A 174 8.35 19.43 -21.47
N LYS A 175 7.23 19.77 -20.81
CA LYS A 175 6.69 18.95 -19.71
C LYS A 175 6.23 17.58 -20.20
N ALA A 176 5.70 17.48 -21.41
CA ALA A 176 5.34 16.20 -22.02
C ALA A 176 6.58 15.32 -22.29
N ILE A 177 7.67 15.91 -22.78
CA ILE A 177 8.95 15.21 -22.93
C ILE A 177 9.45 14.67 -21.59
N HIS A 178 9.52 15.52 -20.56
CA HIS A 178 9.96 15.11 -19.22
C HIS A 178 9.04 14.05 -18.59
N ALA A 179 7.72 14.14 -18.83
CA ALA A 179 6.78 13.13 -18.37
C ALA A 179 7.03 11.76 -19.03
N LEU A 180 7.37 11.73 -20.32
CA LEU A 180 7.76 10.49 -21.03
C LEU A 180 9.13 9.96 -20.56
N GLN A 181 10.11 10.84 -20.37
CA GLN A 181 11.43 10.48 -19.83
C GLN A 181 11.33 9.88 -18.43
N SER A 182 10.42 10.37 -17.60
CA SER A 182 10.17 9.79 -16.27
C SER A 182 9.63 8.35 -16.31
N LYS A 183 9.11 7.90 -17.46
CA LYS A 183 8.73 6.50 -17.74
C LYS A 183 9.84 5.71 -18.44
N GLY A 184 11.06 6.23 -18.46
CA GLY A 184 12.21 5.60 -19.11
C GLY A 184 12.24 5.74 -20.63
N ILE A 185 11.38 6.57 -21.23
CA ILE A 185 11.37 6.81 -22.68
C ILE A 185 12.26 8.03 -22.95
N ASP A 186 13.50 7.80 -23.40
CA ASP A 186 14.34 8.89 -23.88
C ASP A 186 13.74 9.49 -25.16
N MET A 187 13.77 10.82 -25.28
CA MET A 187 13.06 11.56 -26.31
C MET A 187 14.05 12.42 -27.09
N PRO A 188 14.49 12.02 -28.30
CA PRO A 188 15.42 12.78 -29.12
C PRO A 188 14.68 13.92 -29.84
N ILE A 189 13.91 14.72 -29.10
CA ILE A 189 13.07 15.79 -29.61
C ILE A 189 13.38 17.07 -28.83
N GLU A 190 13.70 18.13 -29.55
CA GLU A 190 13.80 19.47 -29.01
C GLU A 190 12.59 20.31 -29.41
N ILE A 191 12.09 21.08 -28.44
CA ILE A 191 10.96 21.97 -28.61
C ILE A 191 11.45 23.40 -28.41
N SER A 192 11.14 24.25 -29.38
CA SER A 192 11.55 25.65 -29.37
C SER A 192 10.40 26.55 -29.84
N LEU A 193 10.57 27.86 -29.63
CA LEU A 193 9.66 28.87 -30.16
C LEU A 193 10.25 29.48 -31.43
N ALA A 194 9.51 29.41 -32.54
CA ALA A 194 9.83 30.08 -33.79
C ALA A 194 8.56 30.68 -34.41
N ASP A 195 8.67 31.86 -35.02
CA ASP A 195 7.58 32.57 -35.70
C ASP A 195 6.28 32.78 -34.88
N GLY A 196 6.39 32.82 -33.55
CA GLY A 196 5.24 32.98 -32.64
C GLY A 196 4.46 31.69 -32.38
N GLY A 197 4.99 30.52 -32.73
CA GLY A 197 4.44 29.21 -32.44
C GLY A 197 5.47 28.23 -31.85
N VAL A 198 4.99 27.08 -31.41
CA VAL A 198 5.82 25.97 -30.90
C VAL A 198 6.28 25.11 -32.08
N VAL A 199 7.58 24.82 -32.16
CA VAL A 199 8.17 23.97 -33.19
C VAL A 199 8.86 22.78 -32.53
N PHE A 200 8.56 21.58 -33.03
CA PHE A 200 9.12 20.32 -32.58
C PHE A 200 10.12 19.80 -33.63
N ASN A 201 11.36 19.56 -33.23
CA ASN A 201 12.42 19.07 -34.10
C ASN A 201 13.06 17.81 -33.50
N PHE A 202 13.51 16.88 -34.34
CA PHE A 202 14.38 15.81 -33.87
C PHE A 202 15.79 16.36 -33.62
N GLU A 203 16.46 15.82 -32.59
CA GLU A 203 17.84 16.18 -32.28
C GLU A 203 18.82 15.76 -33.39
N GLU A 204 19.80 16.63 -33.67
CA GLU A 204 20.85 16.33 -34.65
C GLU A 204 21.83 15.28 -34.10
N GLY A 205 22.17 14.28 -34.92
CA GLY A 205 23.18 13.26 -34.57
C GLY A 205 22.65 12.05 -33.80
N LYS A 206 21.35 11.98 -33.50
CA LYS A 206 20.68 10.79 -32.95
C LYS A 206 20.12 9.89 -34.06
N ASP A 207 20.10 8.57 -33.85
CA ASP A 207 19.45 7.64 -34.78
C ASP A 207 17.93 7.59 -34.53
N ILE A 208 17.20 8.45 -35.25
CA ILE A 208 15.75 8.61 -35.08
C ILE A 208 14.97 7.40 -35.60
N ASP A 209 15.48 6.72 -36.63
CA ASP A 209 14.81 5.57 -37.22
C ASP A 209 14.92 4.34 -36.31
N GLU A 210 16.09 4.14 -35.68
CA GLU A 210 16.29 3.14 -34.63
C GLU A 210 15.39 3.44 -33.43
N TRP A 211 15.43 4.67 -32.91
CA TRP A 211 14.59 5.10 -31.78
C TRP A 211 13.08 4.90 -32.04
N LYS A 212 12.59 5.28 -33.23
CA LYS A 212 11.19 5.04 -33.62
C LYS A 212 10.86 3.56 -33.66
N THR A 213 11.77 2.72 -34.13
CA THR A 213 11.57 1.27 -34.22
C THR A 213 11.49 0.64 -32.82
N GLU A 214 12.41 1.02 -31.92
CA GLU A 214 12.40 0.57 -30.52
C GLU A 214 11.09 0.93 -29.81
N ASN A 215 10.56 2.13 -30.09
CA ASN A 215 9.33 2.63 -29.50
C ASN A 215 8.05 2.25 -30.29
N LYS A 216 8.16 1.38 -31.30
CA LYS A 216 7.03 0.90 -32.13
C LYS A 216 6.25 2.03 -32.81
N LEU A 217 6.95 3.09 -33.22
CA LEU A 217 6.40 4.26 -33.89
C LEU A 217 6.53 4.15 -35.43
N PRO A 218 5.59 4.70 -36.22
CA PRO A 218 5.72 4.74 -37.67
C PRO A 218 6.92 5.58 -38.13
N LEU A 219 7.77 5.06 -39.03
CA LEU A 219 8.99 5.80 -39.47
C LEU A 219 8.71 7.22 -40.02
N LYS A 220 7.54 7.42 -40.63
CA LYS A 220 7.13 8.71 -41.23
C LYS A 220 6.50 9.71 -40.24
N SER A 221 6.32 9.36 -38.98
CA SER A 221 5.69 10.26 -38.01
C SER A 221 6.53 11.51 -37.77
N SER A 222 5.85 12.66 -37.64
CA SER A 222 6.49 13.90 -37.18
C SER A 222 6.91 13.78 -35.71
N PRO A 223 7.83 14.64 -35.21
CA PRO A 223 8.19 14.66 -33.78
C PRO A 223 6.96 14.78 -32.87
N GLU A 224 6.03 15.67 -33.23
CA GLU A 224 4.79 15.88 -32.47
C GLU A 224 3.87 14.65 -32.48
N GLU A 225 3.70 14.00 -33.64
CA GLU A 225 2.92 12.77 -33.75
C GLU A 225 3.54 11.64 -32.92
N CYS A 226 4.87 11.60 -32.79
CA CYS A 226 5.55 10.65 -31.91
C CYS A 226 5.15 10.91 -30.44
N ILE A 227 5.22 12.16 -29.97
CA ILE A 227 4.83 12.53 -28.61
C ILE A 227 3.36 12.13 -28.35
N LEU A 228 2.45 12.50 -29.25
CA LEU A 228 1.03 12.17 -29.12
C LEU A 228 0.78 10.65 -29.10
N SER A 229 1.49 9.89 -29.93
CA SER A 229 1.35 8.42 -29.99
C SER A 229 1.89 7.73 -28.74
N LEU A 230 2.97 8.26 -28.16
CA LEU A 230 3.57 7.73 -26.93
C LEU A 230 2.72 8.04 -25.70
N ILE A 231 2.10 9.22 -25.65
CA ILE A 231 1.17 9.59 -24.57
C ILE A 231 -0.16 8.84 -24.71
N GLY A 232 -0.74 8.84 -25.91
CA GLY A 232 -2.06 8.28 -26.16
C GLY A 232 -3.12 8.84 -25.19
N ASN A 233 -3.78 7.94 -24.45
CA ASN A 233 -4.76 8.26 -23.41
C ASN A 233 -4.23 7.99 -22.00
N ASP A 234 -2.91 8.02 -21.83
CA ASP A 234 -2.28 7.80 -20.53
C ASP A 234 -2.57 8.97 -19.58
N ARG A 235 -3.53 8.75 -18.68
CA ARG A 235 -3.97 9.75 -17.69
C ARG A 235 -2.81 10.28 -16.86
N ASN A 236 -1.83 9.44 -16.52
CA ASN A 236 -0.73 9.84 -15.65
C ASN A 236 0.22 10.80 -16.36
N ILE A 237 0.50 10.56 -17.64
CA ILE A 237 1.30 11.51 -18.43
C ILE A 237 0.53 12.82 -18.62
N ILE A 238 -0.77 12.76 -18.91
CA ILE A 238 -1.60 13.97 -19.04
C ILE A 238 -1.63 14.76 -17.73
N ARG A 239 -1.76 14.09 -16.58
CA ARG A 239 -1.67 14.71 -15.25
C ARG A 239 -0.33 15.45 -15.08
N LYS A 240 0.80 14.81 -15.37
CA LYS A 240 2.14 15.46 -15.30
C LYS A 240 2.28 16.67 -16.22
N ILE A 241 1.65 16.64 -17.40
CA ILE A 241 1.67 17.76 -18.34
C ILE A 241 0.93 18.96 -17.75
N ILE A 242 -0.21 18.72 -17.09
CA ILE A 242 -1.03 19.78 -16.51
C ILE A 242 -0.66 20.11 -15.06
N ASP A 243 0.23 19.36 -14.40
CA ASP A 243 0.63 19.58 -13.00
C ASP A 243 1.42 20.89 -12.77
N HIS A 244 1.80 21.60 -13.83
CA HIS A 244 2.49 22.88 -13.70
C HIS A 244 1.52 24.05 -13.64
N PRO A 245 1.68 25.06 -12.75
CA PRO A 245 0.74 26.19 -12.64
C PRO A 245 0.44 26.92 -13.95
N ILE A 246 1.46 27.14 -14.79
CA ILE A 246 1.29 27.76 -16.11
C ILE A 246 0.47 26.83 -17.03
N SER A 247 0.76 25.53 -17.00
CA SER A 247 0.05 24.53 -17.81
C SER A 247 -1.41 24.39 -17.39
N ARG A 248 -1.71 24.43 -16.08
CA ARG A 248 -3.11 24.46 -15.56
C ARG A 248 -3.87 25.65 -16.10
N GLN A 249 -3.28 26.85 -16.03
CA GLN A 249 -3.90 28.07 -16.53
C GLN A 249 -4.14 28.00 -18.06
N LEU A 250 -3.13 27.61 -18.83
CA LEU A 250 -3.25 27.48 -20.30
C LEU A 250 -4.30 26.44 -20.69
N THR A 251 -4.34 25.31 -19.97
CA THR A 251 -5.33 24.26 -20.14
C THR A 251 -6.73 24.77 -19.80
N TYR A 252 -6.90 25.44 -18.66
CA TYR A 252 -8.17 26.04 -18.25
C TYR A 252 -8.68 27.04 -19.29
N ASP A 253 -7.84 27.95 -19.75
CA ASP A 253 -8.22 28.98 -20.73
C ASP A 253 -8.63 28.35 -22.06
N LEU A 254 -7.90 27.33 -22.51
CA LEU A 254 -8.26 26.53 -23.69
C LEU A 254 -9.65 25.90 -23.50
N LEU A 255 -9.87 25.16 -22.42
CA LEU A 255 -11.14 24.47 -22.16
C LEU A 255 -12.31 25.42 -21.95
N LYS A 256 -12.06 26.57 -21.31
CA LYS A 256 -13.05 27.64 -21.11
C LYS A 256 -13.45 28.28 -22.43
N SER A 257 -12.50 28.54 -23.32
CA SER A 257 -12.78 29.06 -24.67
C SER A 257 -13.64 28.10 -25.51
N LYS A 258 -13.63 26.81 -25.16
CA LYS A 258 -14.40 25.74 -25.80
C LYS A 258 -15.71 25.38 -25.08
N GLY A 259 -15.97 25.96 -23.90
CA GLY A 259 -17.20 25.75 -23.14
C GLY A 259 -17.27 24.43 -22.34
N TYR A 260 -16.15 23.91 -21.84
CA TYR A 260 -16.11 22.63 -21.11
C TYR A 260 -15.95 22.76 -19.57
N VAL A 261 -15.72 23.96 -19.03
CA VAL A 261 -15.40 24.19 -17.59
C VAL A 261 -16.39 25.13 -16.91
N ASP A 262 -17.68 24.81 -17.01
CA ASP A 262 -18.75 25.66 -16.46
C ASP A 262 -18.87 25.55 -14.92
N ASP A 263 -18.44 24.45 -14.31
CA ASP A 263 -18.52 24.17 -12.87
C ASP A 263 -17.14 24.14 -12.18
N ILE A 264 -16.06 24.25 -12.96
CA ILE A 264 -14.67 24.33 -12.49
C ILE A 264 -14.20 25.79 -12.57
N GLU A 265 -13.47 26.23 -11.57
CA GLU A 265 -12.71 27.49 -11.56
C GLU A 265 -11.24 27.25 -11.21
N ILE A 266 -10.43 28.29 -11.39
CA ILE A 266 -9.01 28.24 -11.07
C ILE A 266 -8.76 29.13 -9.86
N GLN A 267 -8.21 28.55 -8.80
CA GLN A 267 -7.80 29.28 -7.61
C GLN A 267 -6.35 29.76 -7.80
N PRO A 268 -6.08 31.08 -7.81
CA PRO A 268 -4.74 31.60 -8.13
C PRO A 268 -3.66 31.17 -7.15
N PHE A 269 -3.97 31.11 -5.86
CA PHE A 269 -3.07 30.65 -4.80
C PHE A 269 -3.80 29.70 -3.87
N ASP A 270 -3.20 28.56 -3.58
CA ASP A 270 -3.70 27.62 -2.58
C ASP A 270 -2.57 27.11 -1.69
N LEU A 271 -2.93 26.66 -0.48
CA LEU A 271 -2.00 26.08 0.47
C LEU A 271 -2.25 24.57 0.52
N THR A 272 -1.27 23.78 0.08
CA THR A 272 -1.39 22.31 0.03
C THR A 272 -1.79 21.72 1.38
N PHE A 273 -1.31 22.29 2.48
CA PHE A 273 -1.69 21.87 3.83
C PHE A 273 -3.19 22.03 4.15
N ASP A 274 -3.85 23.06 3.60
CA ASP A 274 -5.27 23.30 3.80
C ASP A 274 -6.09 22.31 2.95
N GLU A 275 -5.73 22.15 1.67
CA GLU A 275 -6.30 21.15 0.75
C GLU A 275 -6.22 19.72 1.34
N GLU A 276 -5.03 19.31 1.82
CA GLU A 276 -4.80 18.02 2.48
C GLU A 276 -5.69 17.86 3.72
N TYR A 277 -5.80 18.90 4.55
CA TYR A 277 -6.64 18.87 5.75
C TYR A 277 -8.12 18.69 5.39
N GLU A 278 -8.63 19.45 4.43
CA GLU A 278 -10.02 19.41 4.01
C GLU A 278 -10.38 18.08 3.35
N SER A 279 -9.56 17.62 2.40
CA SER A 279 -9.74 16.31 1.73
C SER A 279 -9.76 15.17 2.75
N GLN A 280 -8.79 15.18 3.67
CA GLN A 280 -8.73 14.20 4.74
C GLN A 280 -9.97 14.25 5.63
N LYS A 281 -10.42 15.44 6.03
CA LYS A 281 -11.65 15.61 6.82
C LYS A 281 -12.87 15.07 6.09
N ARG A 282 -13.05 15.39 4.81
CA ARG A 282 -14.15 14.88 3.97
C ARG A 282 -14.13 13.34 3.95
N SER A 283 -12.97 12.72 3.75
CA SER A 283 -12.82 11.25 3.79
C SER A 283 -13.18 10.65 5.15
N LEU A 284 -12.72 11.25 6.26
CA LEU A 284 -13.03 10.79 7.61
C LEU A 284 -14.52 10.95 7.95
N MET A 285 -15.18 12.03 7.51
CA MET A 285 -16.61 12.27 7.71
C MET A 285 -17.48 11.22 7.01
N LYS A 286 -17.07 10.75 5.83
CA LYS A 286 -17.76 9.65 5.11
C LYS A 286 -17.65 8.32 5.87
N LYS A 287 -16.53 8.09 6.56
CA LYS A 287 -16.23 6.79 7.22
C LYS A 287 -16.69 6.70 8.68
N TYR A 288 -16.72 7.81 9.43
CA TYR A 288 -16.93 7.79 10.88
C TYR A 288 -18.04 8.72 11.32
N ASN A 289 -19.06 8.12 11.94
CA ASN A 289 -20.14 8.86 12.60
C ASN A 289 -19.53 9.67 13.75
N ASN A 290 -19.80 10.98 13.82
CA ASN A 290 -19.28 11.97 14.78
C ASN A 290 -18.01 12.74 14.39
N ILE A 291 -17.43 12.47 13.22
CA ILE A 291 -16.45 13.40 12.63
C ILE A 291 -17.21 14.42 11.79
N THR A 292 -16.87 15.69 11.96
CA THR A 292 -17.44 16.81 11.19
C THR A 292 -16.33 17.77 10.81
N MET A 293 -16.56 18.70 9.88
CA MET A 293 -15.59 19.77 9.61
C MET A 293 -15.23 20.60 10.86
N LYS A 294 -16.09 20.60 11.90
CA LYS A 294 -15.91 21.36 13.14
C LYS A 294 -15.30 20.54 14.29
N SER A 295 -15.23 19.21 14.18
CA SER A 295 -14.67 18.39 15.26
C SER A 295 -13.15 18.56 15.37
N SER A 296 -12.61 18.46 16.58
CA SER A 296 -11.17 18.64 16.82
C SER A 296 -10.39 17.37 16.48
N ALA A 297 -9.12 17.48 16.05
CA ALA A 297 -8.24 16.32 15.82
C ALA A 297 -8.17 15.39 17.04
N LYS A 298 -8.17 15.96 18.25
CA LYS A 298 -8.21 15.20 19.50
C LYS A 298 -9.46 14.34 19.60
N ASP A 299 -10.63 14.90 19.30
CA ASP A 299 -11.89 14.16 19.37
C ASP A 299 -11.99 13.14 18.24
N ASP A 300 -11.53 13.50 17.04
CA ASP A 300 -11.49 12.61 15.88
C ASP A 300 -10.60 11.40 16.14
N PHE A 301 -9.37 11.60 16.65
CA PHE A 301 -8.46 10.51 17.00
C PHE A 301 -9.11 9.53 17.99
N VAL A 302 -9.74 10.07 19.04
CA VAL A 302 -10.43 9.25 20.04
C VAL A 302 -11.62 8.51 19.41
N ASN A 303 -12.42 9.17 18.58
CA ASN A 303 -13.55 8.56 17.88
C ASN A 303 -13.11 7.42 16.97
N ILE A 304 -12.02 7.62 16.21
CA ILE A 304 -11.48 6.61 15.29
C ILE A 304 -10.98 5.40 16.08
N VAL A 305 -10.19 5.59 17.14
CA VAL A 305 -9.73 4.49 18.02
C VAL A 305 -10.92 3.74 18.62
N MET A 306 -11.93 4.46 19.13
CA MET A 306 -13.11 3.85 19.74
C MET A 306 -13.94 3.02 18.76
N GLN A 307 -14.03 3.43 17.49
CA GLN A 307 -14.82 2.73 16.48
C GLN A 307 -14.09 1.56 15.83
N THR A 308 -12.75 1.61 15.74
CA THR A 308 -11.98 0.64 14.94
C THR A 308 -11.12 -0.32 15.77
N SER A 309 -10.52 0.15 16.87
CA SER A 309 -9.29 -0.47 17.40
C SER A 309 -9.22 -0.58 18.92
N VAL A 310 -10.29 -0.20 19.64
CA VAL A 310 -10.32 -0.15 21.10
C VAL A 310 -10.02 -1.50 21.75
N ASN A 311 -10.52 -2.60 21.18
CA ASN A 311 -10.27 -3.95 21.73
C ASN A 311 -8.79 -4.31 21.63
N ASN A 312 -8.22 -4.18 20.42
CA ASN A 312 -6.81 -4.44 20.14
C ASN A 312 -5.87 -3.57 21.00
N LEU A 313 -6.25 -2.32 21.27
CA LEU A 313 -5.51 -1.42 22.14
C LEU A 313 -5.48 -1.92 23.59
N LEU A 314 -6.64 -2.35 24.11
CA LEU A 314 -6.75 -2.78 25.50
C LEU A 314 -6.05 -4.13 25.75
N GLU A 315 -6.04 -5.02 24.75
CA GLU A 315 -5.37 -6.33 24.82
C GLU A 315 -3.84 -6.25 24.67
N LYS A 316 -3.29 -5.10 24.25
CA LYS A 316 -1.86 -4.95 23.99
C LYS A 316 -1.05 -4.92 25.30
N VAL A 317 0.07 -5.63 25.30
CA VAL A 317 1.12 -5.56 26.32
C VAL A 317 2.39 -5.05 25.66
N VAL A 318 2.95 -3.96 26.17
CA VAL A 318 4.16 -3.34 25.61
C VAL A 318 5.24 -3.30 26.68
N GLU A 319 6.42 -3.83 26.38
CA GLU A 319 7.60 -3.75 27.24
C GLU A 319 8.54 -2.66 26.75
N GLU A 320 8.81 -1.66 27.58
CA GLU A 320 9.92 -0.75 27.37
C GLU A 320 11.22 -1.43 27.82
N LYS A 321 12.28 -1.30 27.02
CA LYS A 321 13.60 -1.89 27.27
C LYS A 321 14.65 -0.80 27.29
N ASP A 322 15.68 -0.96 28.13
CA ASP A 322 16.86 -0.10 28.12
C ASP A 322 17.79 -0.42 26.94
N ASP A 323 18.85 0.38 26.77
CA ASP A 323 19.87 0.24 25.72
C ASP A 323 20.62 -1.11 25.76
N LYS A 324 20.43 -1.91 26.82
CA LYS A 324 20.99 -3.26 27.00
C LYS A 324 19.95 -4.36 26.79
N GLY A 325 18.75 -4.01 26.30
CA GLY A 325 17.66 -4.93 26.03
C GLY A 325 16.92 -5.42 27.28
N LYS A 326 17.16 -4.84 28.46
CA LYS A 326 16.51 -5.23 29.71
C LYS A 326 15.19 -4.49 29.86
N VAL A 327 14.11 -5.21 30.15
CA VAL A 327 12.78 -4.63 30.37
C VAL A 327 12.79 -3.71 31.59
N THR A 328 12.44 -2.45 31.38
CA THR A 328 12.38 -1.38 32.39
C THR A 328 10.96 -1.13 32.88
N GLU A 329 9.97 -1.18 31.99
CA GLU A 329 8.55 -0.99 32.31
C GLU A 329 7.65 -1.83 31.40
N THR A 330 6.52 -2.32 31.92
CA THR A 330 5.47 -2.97 31.13
C THR A 330 4.21 -2.09 31.14
N ILE A 331 3.84 -1.59 29.96
CA ILE A 331 2.68 -0.75 29.73
C ILE A 331 1.52 -1.62 29.27
N ILE A 332 0.39 -1.55 29.99
CA ILE A 332 -0.84 -2.27 29.68
C ILE A 332 -1.98 -1.25 29.66
N PRO A 333 -2.47 -0.80 28.48
CA PRO A 333 -3.56 0.17 28.37
C PRO A 333 -4.81 -0.25 29.16
N GLY A 334 -5.13 -1.53 29.14
CA GLY A 334 -6.18 -2.14 29.96
C GLY A 334 -6.11 -1.86 31.46
N LYS A 335 -4.91 -2.01 32.03
CA LYS A 335 -4.65 -1.76 33.46
C LYS A 335 -4.86 -0.28 33.78
N ILE A 336 -4.36 0.60 32.91
CA ILE A 336 -4.49 2.06 33.07
C ILE A 336 -5.97 2.47 33.05
N LEU A 337 -6.76 1.88 32.15
CA LEU A 337 -8.21 2.11 32.09
C LEU A 337 -8.92 1.70 33.39
N ILE A 338 -8.62 0.52 33.92
CA ILE A 338 -9.17 0.04 35.20
C ILE A 338 -8.88 1.05 36.32
N SER A 339 -7.62 1.49 36.44
CA SER A 339 -7.21 2.47 37.46
C SER A 339 -7.94 3.80 37.32
N LYS A 340 -8.04 4.36 36.09
CA LYS A 340 -8.76 5.62 35.85
C LYS A 340 -10.27 5.53 36.11
N ILE A 341 -10.88 4.37 35.88
CA ILE A 341 -12.28 4.12 36.24
C ILE A 341 -12.45 4.15 37.77
N GLU A 342 -11.54 3.49 38.50
CA GLU A 342 -11.57 3.44 39.98
C GLU A 342 -11.29 4.81 40.61
N GLU A 343 -10.38 5.62 40.04
CA GLU A 343 -10.11 7.01 40.43
C GLU A 343 -11.35 7.92 40.33
N LYS A 344 -12.29 7.58 39.43
CA LYS A 344 -13.57 8.28 39.28
C LYS A 344 -14.64 7.77 40.25
N ASN A 345 -14.25 7.07 41.32
CA ASN A 345 -15.11 6.46 42.33
C ASN A 345 -16.11 5.43 41.76
N VAL A 346 -15.76 4.78 40.64
CA VAL A 346 -16.56 3.70 40.05
C VAL A 346 -15.84 2.38 40.25
N LYS A 347 -16.46 1.44 40.98
CA LYS A 347 -15.86 0.11 41.22
C LYS A 347 -15.74 -0.63 39.89
N CYS A 348 -14.51 -0.94 39.46
CA CYS A 348 -14.29 -1.74 38.25
C CYS A 348 -14.41 -3.24 38.58
N PRO A 349 -15.41 -3.97 38.01
CA PRO A 349 -15.62 -5.39 38.28
C PRO A 349 -14.68 -6.30 37.49
N VAL A 350 -13.82 -5.72 36.64
CA VAL A 350 -12.92 -6.42 35.73
C VAL A 350 -11.49 -6.38 36.27
N THR A 351 -10.78 -7.49 36.14
CA THR A 351 -9.36 -7.66 36.40
C THR A 351 -8.69 -8.29 35.17
N TYR A 352 -7.37 -8.41 35.16
CA TYR A 352 -6.60 -8.98 34.06
C TYR A 352 -5.57 -9.99 34.57
N GLU A 353 -5.22 -10.94 33.71
CA GLU A 353 -4.10 -11.88 33.87
C GLU A 353 -3.27 -11.90 32.59
N LEU A 354 -1.96 -12.13 32.74
CA LEU A 354 -1.04 -12.33 31.62
C LEU A 354 -0.97 -13.82 31.28
N ASN A 355 -0.85 -14.14 29.99
CA ASN A 355 -0.55 -15.51 29.54
C ASN A 355 0.87 -15.95 29.97
N GLU A 356 1.16 -17.25 29.89
CA GLU A 356 2.43 -17.84 30.36
C GLU A 356 3.68 -17.26 29.66
N GLU A 357 3.52 -16.83 28.40
CA GLU A 357 4.58 -16.20 27.59
C GLU A 357 4.68 -14.67 27.78
N LYS A 358 3.79 -14.05 28.58
CA LYS A 358 3.65 -12.58 28.78
C LYS A 358 3.41 -11.75 27.51
N THR A 359 2.98 -12.40 26.44
CA THR A 359 2.68 -11.81 25.13
C THR A 359 1.21 -11.46 24.94
N GLY A 360 0.32 -11.88 25.84
CA GLY A 360 -1.14 -11.74 25.70
C GLY A 360 -1.85 -11.50 27.02
N LEU A 361 -2.95 -10.74 26.96
CA LEU A 361 -3.74 -10.29 28.10
C LEU A 361 -5.12 -10.97 28.09
N ILE A 362 -5.54 -11.55 29.22
CA ILE A 362 -6.88 -12.12 29.40
C ILE A 362 -7.61 -11.34 30.50
N TYR A 363 -8.75 -10.75 30.17
CA TYR A 363 -9.62 -10.09 31.15
C TYR A 363 -10.57 -11.07 31.83
N LYS A 364 -10.79 -10.88 33.14
CA LYS A 364 -11.68 -11.69 33.97
C LYS A 364 -12.51 -10.81 34.90
N PHE A 365 -13.61 -11.33 35.45
CA PHE A 365 -14.35 -10.65 36.50
C PHE A 365 -13.73 -10.91 37.88
N LYS A 366 -13.76 -9.92 38.79
CA LYS A 366 -13.21 -10.02 40.16
C LYS A 366 -14.05 -10.92 41.08
N ASP A 367 -15.35 -11.06 40.82
CA ASP A 367 -16.28 -11.89 41.58
C ASP A 367 -16.95 -12.93 40.65
N ASN A 368 -17.26 -14.13 41.14
CA ASN A 368 -18.01 -15.18 40.40
C ASN A 368 -19.48 -14.80 40.11
N SER A 369 -19.90 -13.59 40.46
CA SER A 369 -21.22 -13.05 40.12
C SER A 369 -21.15 -12.35 38.75
N SER A 370 -21.20 -13.17 37.71
CA SER A 370 -21.57 -12.75 36.36
C SER A 370 -23.03 -12.28 36.35
N SER A 371 -23.27 -10.99 36.20
CA SER A 371 -24.61 -10.42 36.02
C SER A 371 -24.83 -9.87 34.61
N GLY A 372 -24.24 -10.51 33.59
CA GLY A 372 -24.45 -10.16 32.18
C GLY A 372 -23.63 -11.00 31.21
N SER A 373 -24.12 -11.12 29.98
CA SER A 373 -23.57 -11.86 28.83
C SER A 373 -22.39 -11.19 28.10
N ASP A 374 -21.86 -10.11 28.68
CA ASP A 374 -20.85 -9.28 28.05
C ASP A 374 -19.45 -9.75 28.48
N THR A 375 -18.52 -9.84 27.53
CA THR A 375 -17.13 -10.23 27.84
C THR A 375 -16.50 -9.19 28.77
N PRO A 376 -15.61 -9.57 29.71
CA PRO A 376 -14.99 -8.64 30.66
C PRO A 376 -14.39 -7.39 30.02
N ILE A 377 -13.79 -7.51 28.83
CA ILE A 377 -13.24 -6.37 28.07
C ILE A 377 -14.33 -5.39 27.59
N ASN A 378 -15.51 -5.87 27.19
CA ASN A 378 -16.61 -5.01 26.78
C ASN A 378 -17.16 -4.22 27.97
N VAL A 379 -17.33 -4.88 29.11
CA VAL A 379 -17.75 -4.21 30.37
C VAL A 379 -16.74 -3.12 30.74
N LEU A 380 -15.45 -3.42 30.60
CA LEU A 380 -14.39 -2.45 30.84
C LEU A 380 -14.47 -1.24 29.89
N ILE A 381 -14.71 -1.48 28.60
CA ILE A 381 -14.87 -0.44 27.58
C ILE A 381 -16.08 0.45 27.87
N GLU A 382 -17.23 -0.14 28.17
CA GLU A 382 -18.47 0.61 28.39
C GLU A 382 -18.44 1.41 29.70
N LEU A 383 -17.88 0.84 30.78
CA LEU A 383 -17.57 1.60 32.00
C LEU A 383 -16.58 2.73 31.71
N GLY A 384 -15.58 2.47 30.89
CA GLY A 384 -14.62 3.46 30.44
C GLY A 384 -15.27 4.60 29.66
N LYS A 385 -16.20 4.32 28.75
CA LYS A 385 -16.95 5.32 27.99
C LYS A 385 -17.84 6.15 28.91
N LYS A 386 -18.64 5.51 29.76
CA LYS A 386 -19.58 6.16 30.68
C LYS A 386 -18.91 7.12 31.65
N THR A 387 -17.72 6.76 32.13
CA THR A 387 -16.94 7.58 33.07
C THR A 387 -16.05 8.63 32.38
N GLY A 388 -15.92 8.56 31.05
CA GLY A 388 -14.92 9.31 30.28
C GLY A 388 -13.48 8.82 30.48
N ALA A 389 -13.25 7.79 31.31
CA ALA A 389 -11.93 7.22 31.56
C ALA A 389 -11.30 6.59 30.31
N LEU A 390 -12.12 6.09 29.37
CA LEU A 390 -11.62 5.53 28.11
C LEU A 390 -10.95 6.60 27.24
N LYS A 391 -11.59 7.77 27.10
CA LYS A 391 -11.00 8.92 26.41
C LYS A 391 -9.70 9.35 27.09
N GLU A 392 -9.68 9.44 28.42
CA GLU A 392 -8.48 9.78 29.19
C GLU A 392 -7.38 8.71 29.11
N THR A 393 -7.73 7.45 28.90
CA THR A 393 -6.78 6.36 28.68
C THR A 393 -6.18 6.43 27.30
N ILE A 394 -6.99 6.57 26.25
CA ILE A 394 -6.51 6.71 24.86
C ILE A 394 -5.56 7.90 24.73
N LEU A 395 -5.84 8.99 25.45
CA LEU A 395 -5.02 10.20 25.45
C LEU A 395 -3.88 10.20 26.47
N ASP A 396 -3.73 9.13 27.25
CA ASP A 396 -2.67 9.02 28.24
C ASP A 396 -1.31 9.04 27.54
N LYS A 397 -0.31 9.70 28.16
CA LYS A 397 1.04 9.85 27.56
C LYS A 397 1.68 8.51 27.24
N LYS A 398 1.40 7.47 28.04
CA LYS A 398 1.95 6.11 27.82
C LYS A 398 1.17 5.30 26.79
N VAL A 399 -0.08 5.67 26.50
CA VAL A 399 -1.01 4.86 25.70
C VAL A 399 -1.23 5.42 24.30
N LYS A 400 -1.19 6.73 24.12
CA LYS A 400 -1.49 7.38 22.83
C LYS A 400 -0.64 6.87 21.66
N ASN A 401 0.64 6.57 21.90
CA ASN A 401 1.54 6.00 20.88
C ASN A 401 1.14 4.57 20.53
N ILE A 402 0.77 3.77 21.54
CA ILE A 402 0.26 2.40 21.36
C ILE A 402 -1.07 2.44 20.58
N ALA A 403 -1.94 3.41 20.87
CA ALA A 403 -3.20 3.59 20.15
C ALA A 403 -2.98 3.90 18.66
N GLN A 404 -1.97 4.72 18.34
CA GLN A 404 -1.57 4.97 16.96
C GLN A 404 -0.99 3.74 16.28
N GLU A 405 -0.08 3.00 16.94
CA GLU A 405 0.49 1.75 16.43
C GLU A 405 -0.61 0.75 16.07
N VAL A 406 -1.58 0.56 16.97
CA VAL A 406 -2.71 -0.35 16.76
C VAL A 406 -3.58 0.09 15.58
N LEU A 407 -3.85 1.39 15.44
CA LEU A 407 -4.58 1.92 14.29
C LEU A 407 -3.86 1.61 12.96
N LEU A 408 -2.55 1.85 12.90
CA LEU A 408 -1.74 1.61 11.70
C LEU A 408 -1.69 0.12 11.34
N ASN A 409 -1.53 -0.77 12.34
CA ASN A 409 -1.58 -2.22 12.13
C ASN A 409 -2.94 -2.72 11.60
N ASN A 410 -4.01 -2.00 11.90
CA ASN A 410 -5.35 -2.26 11.38
C ASN A 410 -5.62 -1.57 10.02
N GLY A 411 -4.59 -0.96 9.41
CA GLY A 411 -4.70 -0.26 8.12
C GLY A 411 -5.41 1.10 8.20
N VAL A 412 -5.57 1.68 9.41
CA VAL A 412 -6.21 2.97 9.61
C VAL A 412 -5.16 4.02 9.92
N ASN A 413 -4.87 4.92 8.97
CA ASN A 413 -4.01 6.08 9.21
C ASN A 413 -4.84 7.37 9.27
N PRO A 414 -5.12 7.91 10.47
CA PRO A 414 -5.91 9.13 10.60
C PRO A 414 -5.08 10.39 10.37
N LYS A 415 -3.82 10.32 9.91
CA LYS A 415 -2.86 11.44 9.77
C LYS A 415 -2.97 12.52 10.87
N ILE A 416 -3.11 12.08 12.12
CA ILE A 416 -3.14 12.94 13.32
C ILE A 416 -1.88 12.64 14.12
N SER A 417 -1.12 13.68 14.45
CA SER A 417 0.04 13.55 15.33
C SER A 417 -0.41 13.32 16.76
N VAL A 418 0.02 12.22 17.38
CA VAL A 418 -0.27 11.94 18.79
C VAL A 418 0.55 12.79 19.76
N SER A 419 1.61 13.44 19.28
CA SER A 419 2.43 14.32 20.12
C SER A 419 1.65 15.53 20.61
N ASN A 420 0.93 16.20 19.72
CA ASN A 420 0.17 17.42 20.00
C ASN A 420 -1.33 17.35 19.65
N LEU A 421 -1.81 16.21 19.14
CA LEU A 421 -3.21 15.95 18.78
C LEU A 421 -3.77 16.97 17.78
N GLN A 422 -2.95 17.25 16.76
CA GLN A 422 -3.32 18.04 15.60
C GLN A 422 -3.14 17.21 14.33
N TYR A 423 -3.92 17.53 13.30
CA TYR A 423 -3.72 16.97 11.97
C TYR A 423 -2.31 17.28 11.48
N VAL A 424 -1.68 16.30 10.83
CA VAL A 424 -0.30 16.42 10.37
C VAL A 424 -0.14 17.60 9.41
N SER A 425 -1.08 17.80 8.49
CA SER A 425 -1.08 18.94 7.56
C SER A 425 -1.14 20.30 8.29
N ILE A 426 -1.98 20.43 9.32
CA ILE A 426 -2.07 21.64 10.15
C ILE A 426 -0.78 21.87 10.95
N ASN A 427 -0.13 20.82 11.44
CA ASN A 427 1.18 20.92 12.09
C ASN A 427 2.23 21.44 11.11
N ASN A 428 2.27 20.87 9.92
CA ASN A 428 3.20 21.27 8.86
C ASN A 428 2.98 22.74 8.51
N LYS A 429 1.73 23.18 8.32
CA LYS A 429 1.39 24.60 8.13
C LYS A 429 1.89 25.49 9.26
N ASN A 430 1.58 25.15 10.52
CA ASN A 430 1.98 25.96 11.66
C ASN A 430 3.50 26.05 11.82
N ASN A 431 4.21 24.95 11.57
CA ASN A 431 5.67 24.89 11.61
C ASN A 431 6.27 25.75 10.51
N TRP A 432 5.77 25.62 9.27
CA TRP A 432 6.23 26.40 8.13
C TRP A 432 5.99 27.90 8.31
N PHE A 433 4.79 28.29 8.79
CA PHE A 433 4.48 29.69 9.11
C PHE A 433 5.43 30.23 10.18
N SER A 434 5.71 29.44 11.22
CA SER A 434 6.62 29.83 12.30
C SER A 434 8.08 29.95 11.82
N GLN A 435 8.53 29.06 10.94
CA GLN A 435 9.86 29.11 10.32
C GLN A 435 10.08 30.42 9.58
N PHE A 436 9.07 30.91 8.85
CA PHE A 436 9.18 32.17 8.12
C PHE A 436 8.65 33.40 8.86
N ASN A 437 8.16 33.25 10.09
CA ASN A 437 7.44 34.31 10.82
C ASN A 437 6.27 34.89 10.00
N ILE A 438 5.60 34.05 9.19
CA ILE A 438 4.38 34.41 8.49
C ILE A 438 3.26 34.56 9.54
N PRO A 439 2.41 35.61 9.45
CA PRO A 439 1.26 35.73 10.34
C PRO A 439 0.37 34.48 10.29
N LYS A 440 0.04 33.89 11.44
CA LYS A 440 -0.68 32.60 11.55
C LYS A 440 -2.05 32.52 10.83
N LYS A 441 -2.64 33.66 10.47
CA LYS A 441 -3.94 33.76 9.80
C LYS A 441 -3.83 34.14 8.32
N SER A 442 -2.62 34.22 7.79
CA SER A 442 -2.41 34.62 6.39
C SER A 442 -3.04 33.62 5.42
N SER A 443 -3.65 34.13 4.36
CA SER A 443 -4.03 33.32 3.19
C SER A 443 -2.77 32.85 2.42
N ALA A 444 -2.96 31.93 1.47
CA ALA A 444 -1.88 31.49 0.58
C ALA A 444 -1.24 32.68 -0.17
N GLU A 445 -2.06 33.56 -0.73
CA GLU A 445 -1.63 34.77 -1.43
C GLU A 445 -0.87 35.72 -0.49
N GLU A 446 -1.41 36.01 0.70
CA GLU A 446 -0.75 36.87 1.67
C GLU A 446 0.60 36.29 2.11
N ALA A 447 0.70 34.97 2.29
CA ALA A 447 1.94 34.28 2.61
C ALA A 447 2.95 34.38 1.46
N PHE A 448 2.52 34.20 0.21
CA PHE A 448 3.36 34.34 -0.98
C PHE A 448 4.00 35.73 -1.07
N TYR A 449 3.17 36.78 -0.98
CA TYR A 449 3.65 38.16 -1.05
C TYR A 449 4.48 38.56 0.19
N PHE A 450 4.15 38.03 1.37
CA PHE A 450 4.98 38.22 2.56
C PHE A 450 6.39 37.62 2.37
N LEU A 451 6.49 36.42 1.79
CA LEU A 451 7.78 35.80 1.51
C LEU A 451 8.56 36.57 0.44
N ARG A 452 7.89 37.03 -0.62
CA ARG A 452 8.49 37.89 -1.65
C ARG A 452 9.16 39.12 -1.05
N ASP A 453 8.43 39.83 -0.18
CA ASP A 453 8.95 41.01 0.51
C ASP A 453 10.06 40.65 1.51
N LYS A 454 9.91 39.54 2.27
CA LYS A 454 10.91 39.06 3.23
C LYS A 454 12.26 38.75 2.57
N PHE A 455 12.22 38.18 1.35
CA PHE A 455 13.40 37.85 0.58
C PHE A 455 13.90 38.97 -0.33
N GLU A 456 13.25 40.13 -0.32
CA GLU A 456 13.60 41.29 -1.15
C GLU A 456 13.65 40.96 -2.65
N ILE A 457 12.70 40.14 -3.11
CA ILE A 457 12.58 39.77 -4.52
C ILE A 457 11.93 40.93 -5.30
N ASP A 458 12.45 41.24 -6.49
CA ASP A 458 11.98 42.38 -7.31
C ASP A 458 10.48 42.28 -7.59
N LYS A 459 9.75 43.38 -7.36
CA LYS A 459 8.30 43.50 -7.57
C LYS A 459 7.89 43.49 -9.05
N LYS A 460 8.84 43.64 -9.97
CA LYS A 460 8.60 43.58 -11.42
C LYS A 460 8.50 42.16 -11.99
N LEU A 461 9.05 41.16 -11.29
CA LEU A 461 9.00 39.76 -11.73
C LEU A 461 7.56 39.23 -11.65
N SER A 462 7.20 38.35 -12.58
CA SER A 462 5.89 37.68 -12.53
C SER A 462 5.84 36.67 -11.40
N GLU A 463 4.62 36.34 -10.96
CA GLU A 463 4.40 35.33 -9.90
C GLU A 463 4.98 33.96 -10.29
N TYR A 464 4.97 33.64 -11.60
CA TYR A 464 5.54 32.41 -12.15
C TYR A 464 7.07 32.34 -12.07
N GLU A 465 7.77 33.48 -12.09
CA GLU A 465 9.21 33.51 -11.82
C GLU A 465 9.49 33.48 -10.31
N VAL A 466 8.64 34.13 -9.52
CA VAL A 466 8.83 34.24 -8.07
C VAL A 466 8.58 32.90 -7.35
N ARG A 467 7.59 32.11 -7.77
CA ARG A 467 7.28 30.81 -7.13
C ARG A 467 8.48 29.85 -7.09
N PRO A 468 9.14 29.49 -8.21
CA PRO A 468 10.29 28.59 -8.18
C PRO A 468 11.49 29.21 -7.43
N MET A 469 11.65 30.53 -7.44
CA MET A 469 12.63 31.20 -6.57
C MET A 469 12.32 30.97 -5.08
N LEU A 470 11.05 31.11 -4.68
CA LEU A 470 10.62 30.88 -3.31
C LEU A 470 10.77 29.41 -2.90
N LEU A 471 10.51 28.46 -3.79
CA LEU A 471 10.78 27.03 -3.58
C LEU A 471 12.26 26.80 -3.23
N ILE A 472 13.18 27.30 -4.05
CA ILE A 472 14.63 27.15 -3.82
C ILE A 472 15.05 27.83 -2.50
N LEU A 473 14.54 29.04 -2.25
CA LEU A 473 14.82 29.77 -1.02
C LEU A 473 14.22 29.09 0.23
N ASP A 474 13.07 28.44 0.09
CA ASP A 474 12.44 27.67 1.16
C ASP A 474 13.33 26.50 1.58
N GLN A 475 13.79 25.71 0.60
CA GLN A 475 14.73 24.60 0.81
C GLN A 475 16.05 25.06 1.44
N LEU A 476 16.59 26.20 1.00
CA LEU A 476 17.79 26.79 1.61
C LEU A 476 17.59 27.16 3.10
N ASN A 477 16.39 27.60 3.46
CA ASN A 477 16.08 27.94 4.85
C ASN A 477 15.82 26.70 5.71
N SER A 478 15.18 25.67 5.16
CA SER A 478 14.87 24.42 5.90
C SER A 478 16.13 23.65 6.33
N GLN A 479 17.26 23.80 5.62
CA GLN A 479 18.57 23.22 5.96
C GLN A 479 19.13 23.62 7.36
N GLY A 480 18.68 24.73 7.96
CA GLY A 480 19.14 25.12 9.31
C GLY A 480 20.67 25.25 9.43
N TYR A 481 21.27 24.55 10.42
CA TYR A 481 22.72 24.52 10.72
C TYR A 481 23.54 23.54 9.85
N ARG A 482 22.90 22.82 8.91
CA ARG A 482 23.57 21.86 8.02
C ARG A 482 23.99 22.50 6.69
N ALA A 483 24.41 23.77 6.73
CA ALA A 483 24.73 24.56 5.53
C ALA A 483 25.85 23.97 4.65
N TYR A 484 26.70 23.12 5.22
CA TYR A 484 27.78 22.39 4.54
C TYR A 484 27.29 21.20 3.69
N GLN A 485 26.03 20.76 3.86
CA GLN A 485 25.46 19.68 3.06
C GLN A 485 24.81 20.25 1.78
N PRO A 486 25.14 19.73 0.59
CA PRO A 486 24.47 20.14 -0.64
C PRO A 486 22.98 19.76 -0.61
N ILE A 487 22.15 20.55 -1.29
CA ILE A 487 20.72 20.28 -1.50
C ILE A 487 20.51 19.91 -2.95
N ASN A 488 20.01 18.69 -3.22
CA ASN A 488 19.57 18.31 -4.56
C ASN A 488 18.28 19.07 -4.91
N ILE A 489 18.25 19.77 -6.06
CA ILE A 489 17.11 20.58 -6.50
C ILE A 489 16.34 19.90 -7.63
N ALA A 490 17.07 19.37 -8.60
CA ALA A 490 16.53 18.72 -9.78
C ALA A 490 17.49 17.61 -10.24
N TYR A 491 16.90 16.50 -10.70
CA TYR A 491 17.60 15.35 -11.27
C TYR A 491 17.32 15.27 -12.77
N GLY A 492 18.23 14.68 -13.55
CA GLY A 492 18.00 14.39 -14.97
C GLY A 492 17.96 15.63 -15.85
N ILE A 493 18.76 16.66 -15.53
CA ILE A 493 18.87 17.87 -16.36
C ILE A 493 19.52 17.55 -17.71
N LYS A 494 19.11 18.26 -18.78
CA LYS A 494 19.67 18.07 -20.13
C LYS A 494 21.15 18.47 -20.20
N ASP A 495 21.91 17.82 -21.08
CA ASP A 495 23.32 18.16 -21.33
C ASP A 495 23.51 19.63 -21.73
N SER A 496 22.57 20.19 -22.49
CA SER A 496 22.58 21.61 -22.85
C SER A 496 22.37 22.52 -21.62
N THR A 497 21.54 22.12 -20.66
CA THR A 497 21.37 22.80 -19.38
C THR A 497 22.63 22.68 -18.52
N VAL A 498 23.28 21.50 -18.47
CA VAL A 498 24.58 21.31 -17.81
C VAL A 498 25.62 22.26 -18.38
N ALA A 499 25.73 22.33 -19.71
CA ALA A 499 26.68 23.22 -20.38
C ALA A 499 26.43 24.69 -20.05
N LYS A 500 25.16 25.15 -20.07
CA LYS A 500 24.77 26.52 -19.66
C LYS A 500 25.15 26.82 -18.20
N LEU A 501 24.96 25.84 -17.29
CA LEU A 501 25.31 25.99 -15.88
C LEU A 501 26.82 26.04 -15.65
N GLU A 502 27.59 25.18 -16.33
CA GLU A 502 29.06 25.14 -16.23
C GLU A 502 29.73 26.35 -16.89
N GLU A 503 29.17 26.90 -17.98
CA GLU A 503 29.63 28.16 -18.59
C GLU A 503 29.33 29.37 -17.68
N GLY A 504 28.14 29.38 -17.07
CA GLY A 504 27.67 30.44 -16.15
C GLY A 504 28.26 30.39 -14.74
N LYS A 505 29.21 29.48 -14.47
CA LYS A 505 29.74 29.17 -13.12
C LYS A 505 30.31 30.38 -12.38
N MET A 506 30.86 31.36 -13.09
CA MET A 506 31.34 32.62 -12.47
C MET A 506 30.20 33.45 -11.87
N ASP A 507 29.03 33.48 -12.51
CA ASP A 507 27.85 34.22 -12.04
C ASP A 507 27.00 33.40 -11.07
N MET A 508 27.08 32.06 -11.12
CA MET A 508 26.26 31.12 -10.33
C MET A 508 26.99 30.45 -9.14
N SER A 509 27.88 31.16 -8.45
CA SER A 509 28.51 30.64 -7.21
C SER A 509 27.46 30.07 -6.23
N GLY A 510 27.73 28.89 -5.67
CA GLY A 510 26.82 28.12 -4.83
C GLY A 510 25.83 27.22 -5.58
N VAL A 511 25.89 27.16 -6.90
CA VAL A 511 25.21 26.15 -7.73
C VAL A 511 26.26 25.26 -8.35
N GLN A 512 26.09 23.94 -8.25
CA GLN A 512 26.97 22.97 -8.88
C GLN A 512 26.17 21.86 -9.56
N VAL A 513 26.77 21.24 -10.57
CA VAL A 513 26.26 20.00 -11.16
C VAL A 513 27.09 18.84 -10.60
N SER A 514 26.40 17.84 -10.10
CA SER A 514 26.99 16.59 -9.59
C SER A 514 26.45 15.40 -10.39
N ILE A 515 27.20 14.31 -10.43
CA ILE A 515 26.73 13.04 -11.01
C ILE A 515 26.37 12.13 -9.84
N GLU A 516 25.08 11.91 -9.62
CA GLU A 516 24.58 11.04 -8.56
C GLU A 516 24.10 9.71 -9.15
N PRO A 517 24.35 8.55 -8.48
CA PRO A 517 23.78 7.27 -8.89
C PRO A 517 22.30 7.22 -8.47
N ILE A 518 21.38 7.20 -9.44
CA ILE A 518 19.94 7.09 -9.19
C ILE A 518 19.49 5.66 -9.45
N ARG A 519 18.63 5.12 -8.58
CA ARG A 519 18.03 3.81 -8.77
C ARG A 519 17.25 3.75 -10.08
N TYR A 520 17.45 2.71 -10.88
CA TYR A 520 16.82 2.58 -12.19
C TYR A 520 16.28 1.17 -12.41
N TYR A 521 15.04 1.08 -12.89
CA TYR A 521 14.35 -0.18 -13.19
C TYR A 521 14.18 -0.32 -14.71
N PRO A 522 15.07 -1.04 -15.40
CA PRO A 522 15.10 -1.11 -16.87
C PRO A 522 13.85 -1.68 -17.52
N LEU A 523 13.09 -2.52 -16.80
CA LEU A 523 11.88 -3.16 -17.30
C LEU A 523 10.59 -2.41 -16.91
N GLY A 524 10.70 -1.16 -16.43
CA GLY A 524 9.55 -0.34 -16.04
C GLY A 524 8.68 -1.02 -14.98
N ASN A 525 7.42 -1.30 -15.32
CA ASN A 525 6.42 -1.85 -14.40
C ASN A 525 6.65 -3.32 -14.02
N THR A 526 7.50 -4.04 -14.77
CA THR A 526 7.66 -5.48 -14.59
C THR A 526 8.26 -5.83 -13.23
N ALA A 527 7.64 -6.80 -12.56
CA ALA A 527 7.98 -7.25 -11.21
C ALA A 527 7.86 -6.16 -10.12
N SER A 528 7.15 -5.05 -10.36
CA SER A 528 7.00 -3.92 -9.42
C SER A 528 6.62 -4.32 -7.99
N HIS A 529 5.69 -5.25 -7.78
CA HIS A 529 5.31 -5.71 -6.44
C HIS A 529 6.31 -6.67 -5.77
N ILE A 530 7.22 -7.26 -6.54
CA ILE A 530 8.33 -8.08 -6.02
C ILE A 530 9.47 -7.14 -5.63
N LEU A 531 9.90 -6.28 -6.56
CA LEU A 531 10.99 -5.33 -6.35
C LEU A 531 10.65 -4.34 -5.23
N GLY A 532 9.43 -3.80 -5.26
CA GLY A 532 9.01 -2.71 -4.40
C GLY A 532 9.48 -1.36 -4.91
N TYR A 533 9.40 -0.35 -4.06
CA TYR A 533 9.75 1.03 -4.41
C TYR A 533 10.50 1.73 -3.28
N LEU A 534 11.14 2.84 -3.62
CA LEU A 534 11.92 3.65 -2.69
C LEU A 534 11.11 4.83 -2.13
N GLY A 535 11.50 5.39 -0.99
CA GLY A 535 10.88 6.60 -0.47
C GLY A 535 11.65 7.23 0.68
N LYS A 536 11.31 8.48 1.00
CA LYS A 536 11.95 9.23 2.09
C LYS A 536 11.67 8.62 3.46
N ILE A 537 12.63 8.70 4.36
CA ILE A 537 12.44 8.36 5.78
C ILE A 537 11.43 9.34 6.38
N SER A 538 10.26 8.85 6.77
CA SER A 538 9.15 9.70 7.22
C SER A 538 8.42 9.17 8.44
N GLN A 539 8.44 7.86 8.67
CA GLN A 539 7.76 7.24 9.80
C GLN A 539 8.66 7.22 11.04
N SER A 540 8.09 7.33 12.24
CA SER A 540 8.88 7.39 13.48
C SER A 540 9.72 6.13 13.75
N ASN A 541 9.22 4.96 13.35
CA ASN A 541 9.97 3.69 13.37
C ASN A 541 11.12 3.69 12.36
N GLU A 542 10.92 4.26 11.17
CA GLU A 542 11.99 4.39 10.16
C GLU A 542 13.07 5.37 10.63
N ILE A 543 12.69 6.51 11.21
CA ILE A 543 13.65 7.48 11.77
C ILE A 543 14.49 6.80 12.84
N LYS A 544 13.86 6.07 13.76
CA LYS A 544 14.59 5.34 14.79
C LYS A 544 15.56 4.31 14.20
N LYS A 545 15.08 3.42 13.32
CA LYS A 545 15.90 2.36 12.72
C LYS A 545 17.03 2.94 11.86
N TYR A 546 16.68 3.80 10.90
CA TYR A 546 17.62 4.23 9.88
C TYR A 546 18.46 5.42 10.33
N VAL A 547 17.86 6.47 10.91
CA VAL A 547 18.59 7.69 11.27
C VAL A 547 19.31 7.55 12.62
N GLU A 548 18.62 7.06 13.66
CA GLU A 548 19.20 6.99 15.01
C GLU A 548 20.12 5.78 15.20
N GLU A 549 19.73 4.60 14.71
CA GLU A 549 20.48 3.34 14.92
C GLU A 549 21.50 3.07 13.78
N ASN A 550 21.11 3.26 12.51
CA ASN A 550 21.95 2.91 11.35
C ASN A 550 22.68 4.11 10.69
N GLY A 551 22.53 5.33 11.23
CA GLY A 551 23.29 6.51 10.79
C GLY A 551 22.91 7.08 9.42
N TYR A 552 21.72 6.78 8.90
CA TYR A 552 21.19 7.36 7.66
C TYR A 552 20.94 8.86 7.84
N SER A 553 21.05 9.62 6.75
CA SER A 553 20.57 10.99 6.75
C SER A 553 19.02 10.99 6.68
N PRO A 554 18.33 11.92 7.36
CA PRO A 554 16.87 12.04 7.27
C PRO A 554 16.33 12.25 5.86
N ASN A 555 17.17 12.72 4.93
CA ASN A 555 16.80 12.98 3.54
C ASN A 555 17.05 11.78 2.62
N ASP A 556 17.61 10.69 3.16
CA ASP A 556 17.92 9.50 2.37
C ASP A 556 16.63 8.82 1.90
N ILE A 557 16.73 8.24 0.70
CA ILE A 557 15.67 7.44 0.12
C ILE A 557 16.00 5.96 0.38
N ILE A 558 15.06 5.26 1.01
CA ILE A 558 15.19 3.86 1.43
C ILE A 558 14.13 3.00 0.75
N GLY A 559 14.36 1.69 0.67
CA GLY A 559 13.32 0.73 0.30
C GLY A 559 12.11 0.79 1.23
N LYS A 560 10.91 0.89 0.64
CA LYS A 560 9.63 0.99 1.37
C LYS A 560 8.79 -0.27 1.33
N THR A 561 8.91 -1.04 0.25
CA THR A 561 8.19 -2.30 0.06
C THR A 561 9.08 -3.30 -0.68
N GLY A 562 8.60 -4.54 -0.78
CA GLY A 562 9.23 -5.58 -1.61
C GLY A 562 10.65 -5.95 -1.18
N ILE A 563 11.45 -6.38 -2.15
CA ILE A 563 12.86 -6.71 -1.97
C ILE A 563 13.69 -5.47 -1.59
N GLU A 564 13.35 -4.29 -2.12
CA GLU A 564 14.01 -3.02 -1.75
C GLU A 564 13.96 -2.77 -0.24
N GLU A 565 12.81 -2.98 0.40
CA GLU A 565 12.67 -2.81 1.86
C GLU A 565 13.33 -3.96 2.64
N LYS A 566 13.09 -5.20 2.20
CA LYS A 566 13.57 -6.38 2.93
C LYS A 566 15.09 -6.42 3.07
N TYR A 567 15.80 -5.99 2.04
CA TYR A 567 17.26 -6.06 1.93
C TYR A 567 17.92 -4.68 1.85
N GLU A 568 17.25 -3.63 2.35
CA GLU A 568 17.77 -2.26 2.39
C GLU A 568 19.17 -2.19 3.01
N ASP A 569 19.38 -2.86 4.14
CA ASP A 569 20.63 -2.81 4.90
C ASP A 569 21.81 -3.46 4.13
N GLN A 570 21.55 -4.46 3.27
CA GLN A 570 22.54 -5.08 2.40
C GLN A 570 22.76 -4.28 1.10
N MET A 571 21.70 -3.68 0.54
CA MET A 571 21.74 -3.03 -0.77
C MET A 571 22.20 -1.57 -0.74
N LYS A 572 22.08 -0.84 0.36
CA LYS A 572 22.44 0.59 0.40
C LYS A 572 23.90 0.86 -0.01
N GLY A 573 24.80 -0.07 0.29
CA GLY A 573 26.24 0.15 0.17
C GLY A 573 26.78 1.02 1.31
N LYS A 574 28.09 1.26 1.30
CA LYS A 574 28.77 2.09 2.29
C LYS A 574 29.07 3.44 1.66
N GLU A 575 28.46 4.49 2.19
CA GLU A 575 28.72 5.86 1.75
C GLU A 575 30.20 6.22 1.89
N GLY A 576 30.67 7.00 0.92
CA GLY A 576 31.97 7.66 1.01
C GLY A 576 31.89 8.80 2.02
N LYS A 577 33.05 9.29 2.45
CA LYS A 577 33.13 10.33 3.50
C LYS A 577 34.00 11.47 3.04
N LYS A 578 33.47 12.69 3.07
CA LYS A 578 34.24 13.91 2.86
C LYS A 578 34.30 14.69 4.17
N ILE A 579 35.49 14.78 4.76
CA ILE A 579 35.69 15.58 5.98
C ILE A 579 35.99 17.01 5.57
N VAL A 580 35.10 17.91 5.95
CA VAL A 580 35.22 19.34 5.71
C VAL A 580 35.37 20.11 7.02
N GLU A 581 36.13 21.18 6.97
CA GLU A 581 36.23 22.15 8.04
C GLU A 581 35.16 23.24 7.84
N VAL A 582 34.40 23.58 8.89
CA VAL A 582 33.28 24.53 8.82
C VAL A 582 33.39 25.65 9.85
N ASP A 583 32.76 26.79 9.56
CA ASP A 583 32.61 27.90 10.51
C ASP A 583 31.41 27.71 11.49
N ALA A 584 31.17 28.70 12.35
CA ALA A 584 30.08 28.66 13.33
C ALA A 584 28.66 28.67 12.73
N PHE A 585 28.52 29.02 11.45
CA PHE A 585 27.26 29.02 10.71
C PHE A 585 27.08 27.76 9.86
N GLY A 586 28.10 26.88 9.82
CA GLY A 586 28.11 25.65 9.06
C GLY A 586 28.63 25.82 7.63
N ASN A 587 29.33 26.91 7.32
CA ASN A 587 29.89 27.14 6.00
C ASN A 587 31.24 26.42 5.83
N THR A 588 31.46 25.82 4.66
CA THR A 588 32.68 25.07 4.35
C THR A 588 33.88 25.99 4.15
N ILE A 589 34.96 25.74 4.89
CA ILE A 589 36.24 26.46 4.81
C ILE A 589 37.25 25.66 3.97
N ASN A 590 37.39 24.36 4.23
CA ASN A 590 38.36 23.51 3.53
C ASN A 590 37.94 22.03 3.53
N THR A 591 38.38 21.25 2.54
CA THR A 591 38.26 19.78 2.56
C THR A 591 39.56 19.17 3.09
N ILE A 592 39.47 18.36 4.15
CA ILE A 592 40.63 17.77 4.83
C ILE A 592 40.95 16.39 4.25
N SER A 593 39.93 15.57 4.03
CA SER A 593 40.09 14.21 3.50
C SER A 593 38.82 13.74 2.79
N GLN A 594 38.98 12.78 1.89
CA GLN A 594 37.90 12.11 1.18
C GLN A 594 38.15 10.59 1.14
N GLU A 595 37.11 9.81 1.41
CA GLU A 595 37.02 8.36 1.23
C GLU A 595 35.93 8.09 0.18
N ASP A 596 36.21 7.25 -0.81
CA ASP A 596 35.26 6.93 -1.88
C ASP A 596 34.18 5.94 -1.40
N PRO A 597 32.94 6.02 -1.92
CA PRO A 597 31.87 5.08 -1.57
C PRO A 597 32.14 3.67 -2.08
N THR A 598 31.64 2.66 -1.37
CA THR A 598 31.62 1.26 -1.85
C THR A 598 30.17 0.82 -2.15
N PRO A 599 29.90 0.24 -3.33
CA PRO A 599 28.55 -0.21 -3.66
C PRO A 599 28.00 -1.30 -2.72
N GLY A 600 26.67 -1.43 -2.69
CA GLY A 600 25.98 -2.49 -1.94
C GLY A 600 26.03 -3.86 -2.59
N ASP A 601 25.56 -4.87 -1.86
CA ASP A 601 25.55 -6.28 -2.30
C ASP A 601 24.49 -6.53 -3.37
N ASN A 602 24.82 -7.39 -4.33
CA ASN A 602 23.94 -7.77 -5.43
C ASN A 602 23.00 -8.91 -5.03
N LEU A 603 21.73 -8.78 -5.39
CA LEU A 603 20.68 -9.77 -5.15
C LEU A 603 20.33 -10.51 -6.44
N TYR A 604 20.26 -11.83 -6.36
CA TYR A 604 19.78 -12.69 -7.43
C TYR A 604 18.43 -13.28 -7.02
N LEU A 605 17.40 -12.97 -7.79
CA LEU A 605 16.05 -13.45 -7.59
C LEU A 605 15.80 -14.78 -8.30
N THR A 606 14.80 -15.53 -7.84
CA THR A 606 14.33 -16.76 -8.47
C THR A 606 13.42 -16.50 -9.68
N ILE A 607 12.99 -15.24 -9.83
CA ILE A 607 12.13 -14.76 -10.91
C ILE A 607 12.81 -14.93 -12.27
N ASP A 608 12.01 -15.33 -13.25
CA ASP A 608 12.37 -15.23 -14.67
C ASP A 608 11.72 -13.97 -15.24
N ALA A 609 12.53 -12.95 -15.54
CA ALA A 609 12.04 -11.64 -16.00
C ALA A 609 11.12 -11.73 -17.23
N LYS A 610 11.43 -12.61 -18.19
CA LYS A 610 10.64 -12.80 -19.41
C LYS A 610 9.32 -13.51 -19.11
N LEU A 611 9.36 -14.52 -18.25
CA LEU A 611 8.14 -15.19 -17.80
C LEU A 611 7.22 -14.26 -17.00
N GLN A 612 7.80 -13.41 -16.15
CA GLN A 612 7.10 -12.38 -15.39
C GLN A 612 6.37 -11.41 -16.33
N GLU A 613 7.08 -10.85 -17.32
CA GLU A 613 6.49 -9.95 -18.32
C GLU A 613 5.35 -10.64 -19.09
N VAL A 614 5.56 -11.88 -19.54
CA VAL A 614 4.50 -12.66 -20.21
C VAL A 614 3.30 -12.88 -19.30
N ALA A 615 3.50 -13.13 -18.00
CA ALA A 615 2.43 -13.29 -17.04
C ALA A 615 1.63 -11.98 -16.83
N GLU A 616 2.29 -10.84 -16.69
CA GLU A 616 1.67 -9.52 -16.53
C GLU A 616 0.88 -9.14 -17.80
N VAL A 617 1.50 -9.28 -18.97
CA VAL A 617 0.87 -8.99 -20.27
C VAL A 617 -0.32 -9.92 -20.50
N ALA A 618 -0.19 -11.23 -20.24
CA ALA A 618 -1.27 -12.18 -20.40
C ALA A 618 -2.43 -11.86 -19.44
N LEU A 619 -2.14 -11.46 -18.20
CA LEU A 619 -3.13 -11.09 -17.20
C LEU A 619 -3.90 -9.83 -17.63
N LYS A 620 -3.18 -8.75 -17.98
CA LYS A 620 -3.76 -7.49 -18.49
C LYS A 620 -4.65 -7.75 -19.71
N LYS A 621 -4.10 -8.43 -20.73
CA LYS A 621 -4.83 -8.81 -21.95
C LYS A 621 -6.09 -9.62 -21.65
N GLY A 622 -6.02 -10.55 -20.70
CA GLY A 622 -7.15 -11.35 -20.26
C GLY A 622 -8.24 -10.51 -19.62
N ILE A 623 -7.87 -9.63 -18.69
CA ILE A 623 -8.79 -8.72 -17.99
C ILE A 623 -9.49 -7.77 -18.96
N GLU A 624 -8.74 -7.09 -19.84
CA GLU A 624 -9.31 -6.16 -20.83
C GLU A 624 -10.27 -6.86 -21.81
N ALA A 625 -9.93 -8.07 -22.25
CA ALA A 625 -10.80 -8.84 -23.12
C ALA A 625 -12.07 -9.33 -22.40
N ILE A 626 -11.98 -9.67 -21.11
CA ILE A 626 -13.15 -10.02 -20.27
C ILE A 626 -14.09 -8.81 -20.11
N GLN A 627 -13.54 -7.62 -19.85
CA GLN A 627 -14.31 -6.37 -19.72
C GLN A 627 -15.12 -6.07 -20.99
N LYS A 628 -14.57 -6.37 -22.16
CA LYS A 628 -15.21 -6.12 -23.47
C LYS A 628 -16.07 -7.30 -23.96
N GLY A 629 -16.01 -8.46 -23.29
CA GLY A 629 -16.61 -9.71 -23.80
C GLY A 629 -15.97 -10.16 -25.12
N GLY A 630 -14.69 -9.86 -25.29
CA GLY A 630 -13.91 -10.06 -26.50
C GLY A 630 -13.29 -11.45 -26.63
N VAL A 631 -12.28 -11.56 -27.49
CA VAL A 631 -11.52 -12.79 -27.74
C VAL A 631 -10.11 -12.61 -27.22
N TYR A 632 -9.64 -13.55 -26.40
CA TYR A 632 -8.25 -13.70 -26.05
C TYR A 632 -7.53 -14.43 -27.19
N GLU A 633 -6.73 -13.71 -27.95
CA GLU A 633 -5.96 -14.27 -29.05
C GLU A 633 -4.63 -14.85 -28.56
N SER A 634 -4.25 -16.01 -29.08
CA SER A 634 -3.01 -16.69 -28.67
C SER A 634 -2.58 -17.71 -29.71
N LYS A 635 -1.25 -17.90 -29.85
CA LYS A 635 -0.64 -18.94 -30.69
C LYS A 635 -1.15 -20.34 -30.30
N TRP A 636 -1.49 -20.54 -29.02
CA TRP A 636 -1.97 -21.80 -28.45
C TRP A 636 -3.49 -21.99 -28.53
N GLY A 637 -4.19 -21.05 -29.17
CA GLY A 637 -5.62 -21.13 -29.50
C GLY A 637 -6.43 -19.99 -28.90
N ASN A 638 -7.26 -19.36 -29.73
CA ASN A 638 -8.11 -18.26 -29.33
C ASN A 638 -9.22 -18.71 -28.37
N TYR A 639 -9.56 -17.87 -27.39
CA TYR A 639 -10.61 -18.11 -26.42
C TYR A 639 -11.61 -16.95 -26.37
N LYS A 640 -12.89 -17.22 -26.66
CA LYS A 640 -13.95 -16.19 -26.63
C LYS A 640 -14.56 -16.12 -25.23
N PHE A 641 -14.52 -14.95 -24.60
CA PHE A 641 -15.19 -14.72 -23.33
C PHE A 641 -16.71 -14.55 -23.54
N GLY A 642 -17.48 -15.12 -22.62
CA GLY A 642 -18.92 -14.89 -22.56
C GLY A 642 -19.28 -13.67 -21.72
N ILE A 643 -20.56 -13.30 -21.73
CA ILE A 643 -21.11 -12.19 -20.94
C ILE A 643 -21.79 -12.69 -19.65
N ASN A 644 -22.03 -11.79 -18.71
CA ASN A 644 -22.94 -12.08 -17.61
C ASN A 644 -24.38 -12.15 -18.16
N LYS A 645 -24.92 -13.37 -18.25
CA LYS A 645 -26.28 -13.62 -18.78
C LYS A 645 -27.39 -12.96 -17.96
N SER A 646 -27.20 -12.80 -16.66
CA SER A 646 -28.20 -12.18 -15.78
C SER A 646 -28.24 -10.66 -15.97
N LYS A 647 -27.09 -10.04 -16.25
CA LYS A 647 -26.96 -8.60 -16.44
C LYS A 647 -27.03 -8.17 -17.92
N GLY A 648 -26.96 -9.11 -18.86
CA GLY A 648 -27.00 -8.83 -20.30
C GLY A 648 -25.77 -8.09 -20.84
N ARG A 649 -24.66 -8.04 -20.09
CA ARG A 649 -23.46 -7.26 -20.41
C ARG A 649 -22.17 -8.02 -20.11
N PRO A 650 -21.04 -7.66 -20.74
CA PRO A 650 -19.71 -8.12 -20.34
C PRO A 650 -19.37 -7.81 -18.88
N TYR A 651 -18.29 -8.42 -18.38
CA TYR A 651 -17.80 -8.26 -17.01
C TYR A 651 -16.97 -6.97 -16.87
N VAL A 652 -17.61 -5.81 -17.09
CA VAL A 652 -16.91 -4.51 -17.18
C VAL A 652 -16.17 -4.11 -15.90
N ASN A 653 -16.54 -4.70 -14.75
CA ASN A 653 -15.93 -4.43 -13.45
C ASN A 653 -14.77 -5.39 -13.13
N ALA A 654 -14.35 -6.24 -14.08
CA ALA A 654 -13.13 -7.03 -13.94
C ALA A 654 -11.93 -6.09 -14.13
N THR A 655 -11.44 -5.47 -13.06
CA THR A 655 -10.40 -4.43 -13.12
C THR A 655 -9.09 -4.84 -12.43
N SER A 656 -9.09 -5.97 -11.73
CA SER A 656 -7.93 -6.41 -10.94
C SER A 656 -7.83 -7.94 -10.85
N GLY A 657 -6.61 -8.43 -10.64
CA GLY A 657 -6.31 -9.86 -10.54
C GLY A 657 -4.85 -10.13 -10.21
N ALA A 658 -4.52 -11.41 -10.06
CA ALA A 658 -3.15 -11.86 -9.85
C ALA A 658 -2.89 -13.22 -10.49
N LEU A 659 -1.62 -13.48 -10.79
CA LEU A 659 -1.10 -14.76 -11.23
C LEU A 659 0.18 -15.09 -10.44
N VAL A 660 0.26 -16.31 -9.92
CA VAL A 660 1.47 -16.83 -9.29
C VAL A 660 1.89 -18.10 -10.01
N ALA A 661 3.14 -18.14 -10.43
CA ALA A 661 3.78 -19.29 -11.06
C ALA A 661 4.99 -19.70 -10.23
N THR A 662 5.07 -20.99 -9.88
CA THR A 662 6.12 -21.52 -9.01
C THR A 662 6.69 -22.82 -9.55
N ASP A 663 7.99 -23.02 -9.34
CA ASP A 663 8.64 -24.30 -9.56
C ASP A 663 8.16 -25.31 -8.51
N VAL A 664 7.60 -26.43 -8.97
CA VAL A 664 6.97 -27.41 -8.07
C VAL A 664 7.97 -28.21 -7.26
N LYS A 665 9.24 -28.26 -7.65
CA LYS A 665 10.28 -29.08 -7.01
C LYS A 665 11.07 -28.29 -5.97
N THR A 666 11.13 -26.98 -6.10
CA THR A 666 11.93 -26.11 -5.23
C THR A 666 11.08 -25.17 -4.39
N GLY A 667 9.90 -24.73 -4.87
CA GLY A 667 9.15 -23.62 -4.28
C GLY A 667 9.69 -22.25 -4.66
N GLU A 668 10.54 -22.18 -5.68
CA GLU A 668 10.93 -20.91 -6.30
C GLU A 668 9.72 -20.23 -6.92
N ILE A 669 9.56 -18.93 -6.67
CA ILE A 669 8.60 -18.10 -7.37
C ILE A 669 9.23 -17.69 -8.70
N LEU A 670 8.61 -18.14 -9.80
CA LEU A 670 9.08 -17.88 -11.16
C LEU A 670 8.46 -16.60 -11.72
N ALA A 671 7.19 -16.38 -11.37
CA ALA A 671 6.45 -15.15 -11.67
C ALA A 671 5.39 -14.89 -10.59
N LEU A 672 5.22 -13.62 -10.21
CA LEU A 672 4.20 -13.11 -9.29
C LEU A 672 3.64 -11.81 -9.88
N ALA A 673 2.67 -11.95 -10.78
CA ALA A 673 2.06 -10.84 -11.49
C ALA A 673 0.80 -10.35 -10.75
N ASN A 674 0.65 -9.03 -10.67
CA ASN A 674 -0.56 -8.37 -10.19
C ASN A 674 -1.06 -7.39 -11.23
N TYR A 675 -2.36 -7.17 -11.28
CA TYR A 675 -2.95 -6.10 -12.09
C TYR A 675 -4.00 -5.34 -11.27
N PRO A 676 -4.01 -3.99 -11.31
CA PRO A 676 -3.02 -3.13 -11.97
C PRO A 676 -1.62 -3.17 -11.32
N ASP A 677 -0.60 -2.81 -12.10
CA ASP A 677 0.79 -2.60 -11.69
C ASP A 677 1.16 -1.11 -11.64
N TYR A 678 2.40 -0.79 -11.30
CA TYR A 678 2.96 0.56 -11.26
C TYR A 678 4.43 0.57 -11.68
N ASP A 679 4.96 1.74 -12.06
CA ASP A 679 6.37 1.91 -12.40
C ASP A 679 7.19 2.32 -11.16
N PRO A 680 8.13 1.50 -10.67
CA PRO A 680 8.97 1.87 -9.53
C PRO A 680 9.91 3.05 -9.82
N ASN A 681 10.19 3.39 -11.08
CA ASN A 681 11.01 4.56 -11.44
C ASN A 681 10.39 5.88 -10.98
N MET A 682 9.06 5.93 -10.79
CA MET A 682 8.35 7.09 -10.22
C MET A 682 8.83 7.45 -8.80
N PHE A 683 9.53 6.53 -8.12
CA PHE A 683 9.97 6.67 -6.75
C PHE A 683 11.47 6.90 -6.59
N SER A 684 12.27 6.70 -7.65
CA SER A 684 13.74 6.66 -7.56
C SER A 684 14.37 7.95 -7.05
N THR A 685 13.73 9.09 -7.29
CA THR A 685 14.20 10.43 -6.87
C THR A 685 13.26 11.09 -5.85
N GLY A 686 12.33 10.31 -5.29
CA GLY A 686 11.12 10.83 -4.64
C GLY A 686 9.98 11.01 -5.65
N ILE A 687 8.77 10.67 -5.20
CA ILE A 687 7.56 10.69 -6.03
C ILE A 687 6.91 12.08 -6.05
N SER A 688 6.42 12.52 -7.22
CA SER A 688 5.61 13.74 -7.31
C SER A 688 4.22 13.52 -6.72
N ASN A 689 3.52 14.60 -6.35
CA ASN A 689 2.16 14.47 -5.81
C ASN A 689 1.20 13.85 -6.83
N SER A 690 1.25 14.30 -8.09
CA SER A 690 0.48 13.77 -9.22
C SER A 690 0.69 12.28 -9.48
N ASP A 691 1.93 11.80 -9.35
CA ASP A 691 2.27 10.38 -9.47
C ASP A 691 1.73 9.58 -8.29
N TRP A 692 1.87 10.12 -7.08
CA TRP A 692 1.37 9.49 -5.87
C TRP A 692 -0.15 9.32 -5.91
N GLU A 693 -0.90 10.36 -6.31
CA GLU A 693 -2.36 10.33 -6.44
C GLU A 693 -2.83 9.28 -7.46
N SER A 694 -2.09 9.10 -8.55
CA SER A 694 -2.41 8.11 -9.59
C SER A 694 -2.45 6.66 -9.12
N LEU A 695 -1.85 6.38 -7.96
CA LEU A 695 -1.74 5.04 -7.38
C LEU A 695 -2.91 4.69 -6.45
N PHE A 696 -3.84 5.62 -6.26
CA PHE A 696 -5.04 5.44 -5.45
C PHE A 696 -6.29 5.34 -6.34
N PRO A 697 -7.32 4.61 -5.90
CA PRO A 697 -8.57 4.55 -6.64
C PRO A 697 -9.32 5.87 -6.56
N GLU A 698 -9.98 6.25 -7.66
CA GLU A 698 -10.83 7.46 -7.74
C GLU A 698 -11.89 7.51 -6.63
N ASN A 699 -12.46 6.35 -6.28
CA ASN A 699 -13.44 6.26 -5.20
C ASN A 699 -13.08 5.14 -4.20
N GLU A 700 -12.66 5.55 -3.00
CA GLU A 700 -12.28 4.64 -1.92
C GLU A 700 -13.43 3.77 -1.38
N GLU A 701 -14.70 4.15 -1.62
CA GLU A 701 -15.86 3.36 -1.20
C GLU A 701 -16.01 2.08 -2.03
N ASP A 702 -15.49 2.05 -3.27
CA ASP A 702 -15.41 0.81 -4.02
C ASP A 702 -14.27 -0.07 -3.49
N THR A 703 -14.68 -1.05 -2.67
CA THR A 703 -13.77 -2.01 -2.05
C THR A 703 -13.00 -2.90 -3.03
N LEU A 704 -13.46 -3.01 -4.30
CA LEU A 704 -12.80 -3.79 -5.35
C LEU A 704 -12.20 -2.90 -6.45
N ALA A 705 -12.14 -1.59 -6.24
CA ALA A 705 -11.48 -0.67 -7.16
C ALA A 705 -10.02 -1.07 -7.42
N PRO A 706 -9.49 -0.79 -8.62
CA PRO A 706 -8.09 -1.02 -8.95
C PRO A 706 -7.17 -0.26 -7.99
N ARG A 707 -6.17 -0.95 -7.42
CA ARG A 707 -5.20 -0.37 -6.47
C ARG A 707 -3.78 -0.80 -6.87
N PRO A 708 -3.06 0.02 -7.67
CA PRO A 708 -1.72 -0.31 -8.17
C PRO A 708 -0.73 -0.76 -7.09
N LEU A 709 -0.71 -0.12 -5.92
CA LEU A 709 0.21 -0.51 -4.82
C LEU A 709 -0.20 -1.77 -4.06
N TYR A 710 -1.39 -2.32 -4.29
CA TYR A 710 -1.90 -3.46 -3.53
C TYR A 710 -1.43 -4.78 -4.14
N ASN A 711 -0.67 -5.56 -3.37
CA ASN A 711 -0.16 -6.86 -3.82
C ASN A 711 -1.24 -7.93 -3.66
N VAL A 712 -2.08 -8.09 -4.69
CA VAL A 712 -3.20 -9.05 -4.72
C VAL A 712 -2.72 -10.48 -4.42
N ALA A 713 -1.58 -10.88 -4.98
CA ALA A 713 -1.03 -12.22 -4.83
C ALA A 713 -0.70 -12.58 -3.37
N LEU A 714 -0.29 -11.61 -2.55
CA LEU A 714 0.11 -11.81 -1.16
C LEU A 714 -0.94 -11.39 -0.14
N GLN A 715 -1.70 -10.33 -0.40
CA GLN A 715 -2.58 -9.69 0.58
C GLN A 715 -4.04 -10.14 0.46
N THR A 716 -4.45 -10.73 -0.67
CA THR A 716 -5.87 -11.04 -0.90
C THR A 716 -6.20 -12.49 -0.58
N ALA A 717 -6.66 -12.74 0.63
CA ALA A 717 -7.28 -14.02 0.98
C ALA A 717 -8.79 -13.99 0.68
N ILE A 718 -9.25 -14.83 -0.25
CA ILE A 718 -10.66 -14.93 -0.65
C ILE A 718 -11.07 -16.38 -0.94
N GLN A 719 -12.37 -16.60 -1.13
CA GLN A 719 -12.92 -17.91 -1.45
C GLN A 719 -12.30 -18.47 -2.75
N PRO A 720 -11.72 -19.69 -2.74
CA PRO A 720 -11.13 -20.32 -3.93
C PRO A 720 -12.20 -20.93 -4.87
N GLY A 721 -13.42 -21.15 -4.38
CA GLY A 721 -14.45 -21.89 -5.09
C GLY A 721 -14.00 -23.32 -5.44
N SER A 722 -14.36 -23.80 -6.62
CA SER A 722 -14.14 -25.21 -6.99
C SER A 722 -12.68 -25.65 -7.11
N THR A 723 -11.69 -24.75 -7.02
CA THR A 723 -10.26 -25.10 -6.88
C THR A 723 -9.91 -25.66 -5.49
N PHE A 724 -10.86 -25.70 -4.55
CA PHE A 724 -10.70 -26.36 -3.25
C PHE A 724 -11.16 -27.82 -3.22
N LYS A 725 -11.94 -28.28 -4.22
CA LYS A 725 -12.53 -29.63 -4.24
C LYS A 725 -11.52 -30.77 -4.15
N MET A 726 -10.28 -30.53 -4.55
CA MET A 726 -9.17 -31.47 -4.50
C MET A 726 -8.75 -31.69 -3.03
N VAL A 727 -8.79 -30.67 -2.17
CA VAL A 727 -8.63 -30.83 -0.71
C VAL A 727 -9.74 -31.70 -0.15
N THR A 728 -11.00 -31.42 -0.51
CA THR A 728 -12.16 -32.22 -0.05
C THR A 728 -12.08 -33.67 -0.54
N ALA A 729 -11.65 -33.88 -1.79
CA ALA A 729 -11.45 -35.22 -2.35
C ALA A 729 -10.30 -35.96 -1.64
N MET A 730 -9.17 -35.30 -1.40
CA MET A 730 -8.07 -35.85 -0.61
C MET A 730 -8.53 -36.26 0.78
N ALA A 731 -9.32 -35.41 1.46
CA ALA A 731 -9.87 -35.74 2.78
C ALA A 731 -10.77 -36.99 2.74
N ALA A 732 -11.62 -37.13 1.71
CA ALA A 732 -12.48 -38.31 1.57
C ALA A 732 -11.70 -39.59 1.28
N LEU A 733 -10.73 -39.52 0.36
CA LEU A 733 -9.87 -40.64 0.00
C LEU A 733 -9.02 -41.11 1.19
N GLU A 734 -8.47 -40.18 1.96
CA GLU A 734 -7.68 -40.47 3.17
C GLU A 734 -8.53 -41.05 4.31
N LYS A 735 -9.85 -40.80 4.29
CA LYS A 735 -10.85 -41.42 5.18
C LYS A 735 -11.32 -42.80 4.67
N GLY A 736 -10.74 -43.32 3.58
CA GLY A 736 -11.01 -44.67 3.06
C GLY A 736 -12.12 -44.75 2.01
N MET A 737 -12.46 -43.64 1.35
CA MET A 737 -13.44 -43.64 0.26
C MET A 737 -12.96 -44.46 -0.95
N ASP A 738 -13.83 -45.30 -1.50
CA ASP A 738 -13.59 -45.95 -2.80
C ASP A 738 -13.68 -44.90 -3.93
N PRO A 739 -12.58 -44.63 -4.67
CA PRO A 739 -12.57 -43.61 -5.72
C PRO A 739 -13.47 -43.95 -6.92
N ASN A 740 -13.82 -45.23 -7.11
CA ASN A 740 -14.68 -45.67 -8.20
C ASN A 740 -16.16 -45.70 -7.80
N LYS A 741 -16.49 -45.49 -6.52
CA LYS A 741 -17.87 -45.45 -6.05
C LYS A 741 -18.63 -44.31 -6.75
N THR A 742 -19.60 -44.70 -7.55
CA THR A 742 -20.47 -43.76 -8.27
C THR A 742 -21.70 -43.40 -7.44
N ILE A 743 -22.13 -42.14 -7.53
CA ILE A 743 -23.43 -41.65 -7.07
C ILE A 743 -24.08 -40.81 -8.16
N ARG A 744 -25.39 -40.94 -8.31
CA ARG A 744 -26.16 -40.12 -9.27
C ARG A 744 -26.37 -38.69 -8.76
N ASP A 745 -25.85 -37.70 -9.48
CA ASP A 745 -26.20 -36.28 -9.33
C ASP A 745 -27.69 -36.09 -9.62
N MET A 746 -28.40 -35.44 -8.69
CA MET A 746 -29.83 -35.18 -8.82
C MET A 746 -30.14 -33.67 -8.95
N GLY A 747 -29.13 -32.87 -9.28
CA GLY A 747 -29.22 -31.45 -9.62
C GLY A 747 -29.09 -30.51 -8.44
N TYR A 748 -29.76 -30.77 -7.32
CA TYR A 748 -29.72 -29.92 -6.12
C TYR A 748 -30.06 -30.71 -4.84
N VAL A 749 -29.60 -30.17 -3.71
CA VAL A 749 -29.82 -30.65 -2.34
C VAL A 749 -30.61 -29.57 -1.59
N ASP A 750 -31.70 -29.94 -0.93
CA ASP A 750 -32.50 -29.02 -0.12
C ASP A 750 -32.20 -29.22 1.36
N ILE A 751 -31.57 -28.25 2.01
CA ILE A 751 -31.27 -28.26 3.45
C ILE A 751 -32.17 -27.25 4.14
N GLY A 752 -33.21 -27.75 4.82
CA GLY A 752 -34.25 -26.89 5.38
C GLY A 752 -34.89 -26.05 4.27
N ASN A 753 -34.84 -24.73 4.40
CA ASN A 753 -35.39 -23.79 3.41
C ASN A 753 -34.36 -23.32 2.36
N LYS A 754 -33.12 -23.81 2.41
CA LYS A 754 -32.04 -23.41 1.49
C LYS A 754 -31.79 -24.50 0.46
N ARG A 755 -31.73 -24.10 -0.81
CA ARG A 755 -31.41 -24.97 -1.95
C ARG A 755 -29.94 -24.81 -2.35
N PHE A 756 -29.21 -25.90 -2.30
CA PHE A 756 -27.82 -26.01 -2.75
C PHE A 756 -27.80 -26.64 -4.14
N THR A 757 -27.46 -25.84 -5.15
CA THR A 757 -27.51 -26.29 -6.55
C THR A 757 -26.16 -26.82 -7.03
N CYS A 758 -26.23 -27.80 -7.92
CA CYS A 758 -25.14 -28.19 -8.78
C CYS A 758 -24.95 -27.16 -9.90
N LEU A 759 -23.73 -27.04 -10.43
CA LEU A 759 -23.39 -26.05 -11.46
C LEU A 759 -24.26 -26.21 -12.72
N ILE A 760 -24.45 -27.45 -13.19
CA ILE A 760 -25.29 -27.74 -14.38
C ILE A 760 -26.78 -27.44 -14.14
N TRP A 761 -27.24 -27.55 -12.89
CA TRP A 761 -28.60 -27.16 -12.52
C TRP A 761 -28.79 -25.65 -12.61
N LYS A 762 -27.81 -24.87 -12.12
CA LYS A 762 -27.81 -23.40 -12.25
C LYS A 762 -27.84 -22.97 -13.72
N ASN A 763 -27.10 -23.66 -14.59
CA ASN A 763 -26.94 -23.26 -15.98
C ASN A 763 -28.09 -23.70 -16.90
N GLY A 764 -28.78 -24.79 -16.58
CA GLY A 764 -29.80 -25.35 -17.49
C GLY A 764 -30.78 -26.32 -16.85
N ARG A 765 -30.89 -26.34 -15.51
CA ARG A 765 -31.73 -27.27 -14.73
C ARG A 765 -31.45 -28.76 -15.01
N GLY A 766 -30.21 -29.08 -15.40
CA GLY A 766 -29.74 -30.44 -15.69
C GLY A 766 -29.12 -31.17 -14.50
N SER A 767 -28.53 -32.33 -14.76
CA SER A 767 -27.74 -33.15 -13.82
C SER A 767 -26.56 -33.79 -14.59
N HIS A 768 -25.43 -34.03 -13.91
CA HIS A 768 -24.29 -34.72 -14.53
C HIS A 768 -24.45 -36.24 -14.66
N GLY A 769 -25.50 -36.83 -14.07
CA GLY A 769 -25.70 -38.27 -14.08
C GLY A 769 -24.85 -38.97 -13.03
N ASN A 770 -24.25 -40.12 -13.36
CA ASN A 770 -23.47 -40.92 -12.40
C ASN A 770 -22.04 -40.39 -12.28
N GLU A 771 -21.69 -39.95 -11.07
CA GLU A 771 -20.42 -39.33 -10.73
C GLU A 771 -19.62 -40.21 -9.77
N ASN A 772 -18.35 -40.46 -10.07
CA ASN A 772 -17.35 -40.88 -9.08
C ASN A 772 -16.42 -39.69 -8.77
N VAL A 773 -15.41 -39.86 -7.89
CA VAL A 773 -14.58 -38.71 -7.48
C VAL A 773 -13.82 -38.09 -8.66
N TYR A 774 -13.39 -38.90 -9.62
CA TYR A 774 -12.69 -38.44 -10.83
C TYR A 774 -13.59 -37.58 -11.72
N ASN A 775 -14.79 -38.07 -12.01
CA ASN A 775 -15.76 -37.35 -12.84
C ASN A 775 -16.31 -36.12 -12.10
N ALA A 776 -16.50 -36.19 -10.78
CA ALA A 776 -16.99 -35.08 -9.98
C ALA A 776 -16.01 -33.90 -9.98
N ILE A 777 -14.69 -34.15 -9.99
CA ILE A 777 -13.67 -33.12 -10.20
C ILE A 777 -13.69 -32.62 -11.64
N ARG A 778 -13.75 -33.53 -12.64
CA ARG A 778 -13.82 -33.21 -14.09
C ARG A 778 -14.95 -32.23 -14.41
N ASP A 779 -16.15 -32.55 -13.97
CA ASP A 779 -17.39 -31.82 -14.26
C ASP A 779 -17.65 -30.72 -13.22
N SER A 780 -16.81 -30.64 -12.19
CA SER A 780 -16.98 -29.73 -11.06
C SER A 780 -18.36 -29.91 -10.39
N CYS A 781 -18.81 -31.14 -10.20
CA CYS A 781 -20.13 -31.48 -9.67
C CYS A 781 -20.28 -31.14 -8.18
N ASN A 782 -20.96 -30.03 -7.82
CA ASN A 782 -21.18 -29.68 -6.41
C ASN A 782 -21.99 -30.74 -5.66
N TYR A 783 -22.97 -31.38 -6.32
CA TYR A 783 -23.85 -32.36 -5.69
C TYR A 783 -23.08 -33.53 -5.08
N TYR A 784 -22.04 -34.01 -5.78
CA TYR A 784 -21.18 -35.08 -5.29
C TYR A 784 -20.45 -34.66 -4.01
N PHE A 785 -19.85 -33.46 -3.99
CA PHE A 785 -19.16 -32.94 -2.81
C PHE A 785 -20.11 -32.67 -1.63
N TYR A 786 -21.34 -32.23 -1.89
CA TYR A 786 -22.37 -32.15 -0.86
C TYR A 786 -22.71 -33.52 -0.29
N THR A 787 -22.74 -34.54 -1.15
CA THR A 787 -23.00 -35.92 -0.73
C THR A 787 -21.90 -36.46 0.19
N LEU A 788 -20.63 -36.06 -0.01
CA LEU A 788 -19.55 -36.42 0.91
C LEU A 788 -19.78 -35.87 2.32
N ALA A 789 -20.25 -34.63 2.46
CA ALA A 789 -20.59 -34.05 3.77
C ALA A 789 -21.87 -34.65 4.39
N LEU A 790 -22.83 -35.07 3.57
CA LEU A 790 -24.07 -35.71 4.05
C LEU A 790 -23.90 -37.21 4.35
N GLY A 791 -22.88 -37.84 3.78
CA GLY A 791 -22.59 -39.27 3.84
C GLY A 791 -23.50 -40.18 3.02
N LYS A 792 -24.52 -39.61 2.39
CA LYS A 792 -25.46 -40.31 1.51
C LYS A 792 -26.07 -39.35 0.50
N ASN A 793 -26.46 -39.89 -0.65
CA ASN A 793 -27.25 -39.16 -1.63
C ASN A 793 -28.57 -38.76 -0.97
N GLN A 794 -28.82 -37.46 -0.88
CA GLN A 794 -29.98 -36.95 -0.17
C GLN A 794 -31.31 -37.42 -0.78
N ARG A 795 -31.34 -37.59 -2.11
CA ARG A 795 -32.58 -37.88 -2.85
C ARG A 795 -32.83 -39.37 -3.05
N THR A 796 -31.79 -40.19 -3.16
CA THR A 796 -31.92 -41.64 -3.35
C THR A 796 -31.71 -42.43 -2.06
N GLY A 797 -31.09 -41.83 -1.04
CA GLY A 797 -30.72 -42.51 0.21
C GLY A 797 -29.48 -43.40 0.08
N GLU A 798 -28.87 -43.51 -1.11
CA GLU A 798 -27.68 -44.32 -1.36
C GLU A 798 -26.49 -43.81 -0.52
N SER A 799 -25.87 -44.71 0.26
CA SER A 799 -24.67 -44.37 1.04
C SER A 799 -23.44 -44.23 0.13
N ILE A 800 -22.61 -43.22 0.40
CA ILE A 800 -21.28 -43.06 -0.25
C ILE A 800 -20.17 -43.81 0.51
N GLY A 801 -20.53 -44.50 1.61
CA GLY A 801 -19.60 -45.30 2.42
C GLY A 801 -18.81 -44.49 3.47
N ILE A 802 -18.67 -43.18 3.27
CA ILE A 802 -18.02 -42.26 4.21
C ILE A 802 -18.91 -41.06 4.49
N LYS A 803 -18.62 -40.31 5.55
CA LYS A 803 -19.15 -38.96 5.78
C LYS A 803 -17.99 -38.06 6.16
N LEU A 804 -17.84 -36.94 5.49
CA LEU A 804 -16.87 -35.91 5.84
C LEU A 804 -17.43 -34.99 6.91
N ASP A 805 -16.64 -34.79 7.95
CA ASP A 805 -16.85 -33.76 8.96
C ASP A 805 -15.92 -32.57 8.65
N ILE A 806 -16.14 -31.42 9.29
CA ILE A 806 -15.35 -30.21 8.99
C ILE A 806 -13.88 -30.38 9.39
N GLU A 807 -13.63 -31.14 10.45
CA GLU A 807 -12.28 -31.45 10.94
C GLU A 807 -11.46 -32.20 9.88
N ASP A 808 -12.08 -33.12 9.12
CA ASP A 808 -11.39 -33.86 8.06
C ASP A 808 -10.86 -32.91 6.97
N ILE A 809 -11.72 -31.98 6.55
CA ILE A 809 -11.45 -31.03 5.47
C ILE A 809 -10.40 -30.01 5.92
N THR A 810 -10.56 -29.45 7.13
CA THR A 810 -9.66 -28.43 7.68
C THR A 810 -8.28 -29.00 8.02
N ASN A 811 -8.20 -30.23 8.53
CA ASN A 811 -6.93 -30.91 8.75
C ASN A 811 -6.20 -31.19 7.44
N MET A 812 -6.92 -31.57 6.39
CA MET A 812 -6.32 -31.74 5.06
C MET A 812 -5.83 -30.41 4.48
N ALA A 813 -6.63 -29.33 4.59
CA ALA A 813 -6.23 -28.00 4.16
C ALA A 813 -4.95 -27.51 4.86
N LYS A 814 -4.85 -27.73 6.19
CA LYS A 814 -3.65 -27.43 6.99
C LYS A 814 -2.41 -28.18 6.48
N LYS A 815 -2.54 -29.47 6.17
CA LYS A 815 -1.42 -30.26 5.63
C LYS A 815 -0.88 -29.70 4.32
N PHE A 816 -1.75 -29.10 3.50
CA PHE A 816 -1.38 -28.42 2.26
C PHE A 816 -0.89 -26.97 2.44
N GLY A 817 -0.70 -26.50 3.67
CA GLY A 817 -0.18 -25.16 3.96
C GLY A 817 -1.22 -24.03 3.87
N LEU A 818 -2.51 -24.34 3.66
CA LEU A 818 -3.55 -23.32 3.47
C LEU A 818 -3.94 -22.55 4.76
N ASN A 819 -3.40 -22.93 5.92
CA ASN A 819 -3.61 -22.21 7.18
C ASN A 819 -2.54 -21.14 7.46
N ASP A 820 -1.34 -21.35 6.92
CA ASP A 820 -0.13 -20.66 7.34
C ASP A 820 0.40 -19.76 6.22
N LYS A 821 1.28 -18.82 6.57
CA LYS A 821 2.03 -18.03 5.59
C LYS A 821 2.97 -18.92 4.78
N THR A 822 3.18 -18.63 3.50
CA THR A 822 4.03 -19.42 2.60
C THR A 822 5.53 -19.21 2.86
N GLY A 823 5.89 -18.11 3.53
CA GLY A 823 7.26 -17.83 3.97
C GLY A 823 8.09 -17.02 2.97
N ILE A 824 7.46 -16.39 1.98
CA ILE A 824 8.10 -15.50 1.00
C ILE A 824 8.86 -14.36 1.68
N GLU A 825 10.02 -13.97 1.14
CA GLU A 825 10.89 -12.92 1.67
C GLU A 825 10.42 -11.49 1.33
N ILE A 826 9.13 -11.20 1.57
CA ILE A 826 8.55 -9.86 1.45
C ILE A 826 7.82 -9.55 2.77
N ASP A 827 8.37 -8.62 3.55
CA ASP A 827 7.82 -8.24 4.85
C ASP A 827 6.78 -7.12 4.71
N VAL A 828 6.97 -6.22 3.73
CA VAL A 828 6.07 -5.11 3.43
C VAL A 828 5.64 -5.14 1.95
N PRO A 829 4.35 -5.36 1.63
CA PRO A 829 3.28 -5.70 2.57
C PRO A 829 3.40 -7.14 3.09
N ALA A 830 3.01 -7.33 4.35
CA ALA A 830 3.01 -8.65 4.95
C ALA A 830 2.00 -9.58 4.28
N GLU A 831 2.42 -10.83 4.04
CA GLU A 831 1.54 -11.87 3.51
C GLU A 831 0.33 -12.09 4.43
N ALA A 832 -0.86 -12.13 3.83
CA ALA A 832 -2.10 -12.48 4.51
C ALA A 832 -2.22 -14.01 4.65
N HIS A 833 -2.79 -14.47 5.76
CA HIS A 833 -3.19 -15.87 5.91
C HIS A 833 -4.70 -15.90 6.16
N GLY A 834 -5.48 -16.32 5.15
CA GLY A 834 -6.95 -16.35 5.30
C GLY A 834 -7.43 -17.36 6.34
N GLY A 835 -6.60 -18.36 6.63
CA GLY A 835 -6.84 -19.40 7.62
C GLY A 835 -7.87 -20.43 7.16
N VAL A 836 -8.03 -21.50 7.94
CA VAL A 836 -9.07 -22.50 7.68
C VAL A 836 -10.39 -22.15 8.37
N PRO A 837 -11.54 -22.63 7.85
CA PRO A 837 -12.83 -22.45 8.50
C PRO A 837 -12.85 -22.96 9.95
N ASP A 838 -13.45 -22.18 10.85
CA ASP A 838 -13.47 -22.45 12.30
C ASP A 838 -14.86 -22.11 12.88
N PRO A 839 -15.61 -23.11 13.38
CA PRO A 839 -16.91 -22.92 14.02
C PRO A 839 -16.92 -21.87 15.15
N SER A 840 -15.88 -21.82 15.97
CA SER A 840 -15.78 -20.89 17.09
C SER A 840 -15.61 -19.45 16.60
N LYS A 841 -14.81 -19.24 15.54
CA LYS A 841 -14.68 -17.93 14.89
C LYS A 841 -16.00 -17.45 14.27
N LYS A 842 -16.81 -18.36 13.73
CA LYS A 842 -18.12 -18.02 13.15
C LYS A 842 -19.08 -17.44 14.18
N ILE A 843 -19.15 -18.06 15.37
CA ILE A 843 -19.97 -17.58 16.48
C ILE A 843 -19.48 -16.20 16.92
N ALA A 844 -18.18 -16.02 17.11
CA ALA A 844 -17.58 -14.75 17.50
C ALA A 844 -17.87 -13.63 16.48
N SER A 845 -17.69 -13.93 15.18
CA SER A 845 -17.97 -13.00 14.09
C SER A 845 -19.46 -12.60 14.06
N THR A 846 -20.36 -13.57 14.21
CA THR A 846 -21.81 -13.31 14.18
C THR A 846 -22.25 -12.49 15.39
N LYS A 847 -21.67 -12.73 16.58
CA LYS A 847 -21.86 -11.87 17.76
C LYS A 847 -21.42 -10.44 17.47
N GLY A 848 -20.25 -10.25 16.84
CA GLY A 848 -19.75 -8.93 16.45
C GLY A 848 -20.68 -8.19 15.48
N ILE A 849 -21.14 -8.86 14.42
CA ILE A 849 -22.04 -8.28 13.42
C ILE A 849 -23.40 -7.91 14.04
N LEU A 850 -23.99 -8.82 14.84
CA LEU A 850 -25.24 -8.56 15.54
C LEU A 850 -25.10 -7.39 16.52
N LYS A 851 -24.00 -7.34 17.29
CA LYS A 851 -23.72 -6.25 18.25
C LYS A 851 -23.69 -4.91 17.53
N ARG A 852 -22.97 -4.81 16.40
CA ARG A 852 -22.92 -3.58 15.59
C ARG A 852 -24.31 -3.18 15.08
N TYR A 853 -25.04 -4.12 14.47
CA TYR A 853 -26.39 -3.87 13.96
C TYR A 853 -27.34 -3.35 15.04
N LEU A 854 -27.36 -3.99 16.22
CA LEU A 854 -28.22 -3.57 17.31
C LEU A 854 -27.78 -2.23 17.89
N LYS A 855 -26.46 -1.96 18.03
CA LYS A 855 -25.97 -0.64 18.47
C LYS A 855 -26.44 0.49 17.55
N GLU A 856 -26.48 0.26 16.24
CA GLU A 856 -26.91 1.25 15.25
C GLU A 856 -28.45 1.45 15.20
N ASN A 857 -29.24 0.44 15.57
CA ASN A 857 -30.67 0.42 15.23
C ASN A 857 -31.62 0.13 16.40
N ILE A 858 -31.18 -0.42 17.53
CA ILE A 858 -32.06 -0.88 18.62
C ILE A 858 -32.98 0.23 19.13
N ASN A 859 -32.50 1.48 19.20
CA ASN A 859 -33.28 2.63 19.65
C ASN A 859 -34.52 2.88 18.76
N LYS A 860 -34.41 2.59 17.46
CA LYS A 860 -35.53 2.73 16.51
C LYS A 860 -36.62 1.68 16.76
N TYR A 861 -36.32 0.59 17.48
CA TYR A 861 -37.24 -0.49 17.80
C TYR A 861 -37.89 -0.37 19.19
N VAL A 862 -37.60 0.67 19.97
CA VAL A 862 -38.27 0.86 21.27
C VAL A 862 -39.77 1.09 21.07
N LYS A 863 -40.60 0.47 21.91
CA LYS A 863 -42.07 0.61 21.86
C LYS A 863 -42.51 2.03 22.23
N ASP A 864 -43.60 2.47 21.62
CA ASP A 864 -44.21 3.76 21.94
C ASP A 864 -44.60 3.85 23.43
N GLY A 865 -44.16 4.91 24.11
CA GLY A 865 -44.38 5.12 25.54
C GLY A 865 -43.37 4.45 26.47
N VAL A 866 -42.44 3.64 25.95
CA VAL A 866 -41.30 3.10 26.72
C VAL A 866 -40.12 4.06 26.59
N LYS A 867 -39.53 4.48 27.71
CA LYS A 867 -38.27 5.23 27.74
C LYS A 867 -37.18 4.28 28.23
N LEU A 868 -36.25 3.94 27.35
CA LEU A 868 -35.02 3.22 27.67
C LEU A 868 -33.87 4.22 27.57
N ASP A 869 -33.04 4.32 28.59
CA ASP A 869 -31.80 5.09 28.50
C ASP A 869 -30.70 4.28 27.80
N ASP A 870 -29.54 4.90 27.53
CA ASP A 870 -28.43 4.22 26.82
C ASP A 870 -27.97 2.95 27.55
N LYS A 871 -28.09 2.91 28.89
CA LYS A 871 -27.69 1.76 29.71
C LYS A 871 -28.71 0.63 29.57
N ASP A 872 -30.00 0.95 29.60
CA ASP A 872 -31.07 -0.02 29.39
C ASP A 872 -30.97 -0.63 27.99
N LEU A 873 -30.69 0.19 26.96
CA LEU A 873 -30.49 -0.29 25.59
C LEU A 873 -29.26 -1.20 25.46
N GLU A 874 -28.15 -0.91 26.15
CA GLU A 874 -26.99 -1.80 26.19
C GLU A 874 -27.29 -3.14 26.88
N GLU A 875 -28.02 -3.13 28.00
CA GLU A 875 -28.46 -4.36 28.68
C GLU A 875 -29.32 -5.22 27.75
N VAL A 876 -30.23 -4.60 26.99
CA VAL A 876 -31.03 -5.27 25.95
C VAL A 876 -30.15 -5.83 24.84
N ILE A 877 -29.21 -5.05 24.30
CA ILE A 877 -28.28 -5.51 23.24
C ILE A 877 -27.50 -6.73 23.72
N ASN A 878 -26.92 -6.66 24.91
CA ASN A 878 -26.12 -7.72 25.48
C ASN A 878 -26.94 -8.98 25.74
N GLU A 879 -28.16 -8.85 26.28
CA GLU A 879 -29.08 -9.96 26.45
C GLU A 879 -29.36 -10.63 25.10
N ILE A 880 -29.64 -9.86 24.04
CA ILE A 880 -29.86 -10.42 22.69
C ILE A 880 -28.61 -11.14 22.15
N ILE A 881 -27.40 -10.59 22.36
CA ILE A 881 -26.14 -11.23 21.94
C ILE A 881 -25.88 -12.52 22.69
N SER A 882 -26.31 -12.61 23.96
CA SER A 882 -26.17 -13.82 24.79
C SER A 882 -26.85 -15.03 24.17
N TRP A 883 -27.93 -14.79 23.42
CA TRP A 883 -28.69 -15.85 22.77
C TRP A 883 -27.89 -16.54 21.65
N VAL A 884 -26.85 -15.88 21.14
CA VAL A 884 -25.98 -16.38 20.08
C VAL A 884 -25.01 -17.43 20.62
N GLY A 885 -25.08 -18.65 20.08
CA GLY A 885 -24.20 -19.76 20.46
C GLY A 885 -24.73 -20.62 21.61
N ASN A 886 -25.98 -20.44 22.03
CA ASN A 886 -26.66 -21.36 22.95
C ASN A 886 -26.84 -22.75 22.31
N GLU A 887 -26.71 -23.81 23.12
CA GLU A 887 -26.89 -25.20 22.67
C GLU A 887 -28.29 -25.44 22.07
N GLU A 888 -29.32 -24.80 22.63
CA GLU A 888 -30.68 -24.79 22.06
C GLU A 888 -31.03 -23.44 21.42
N LEU A 889 -31.43 -23.49 20.13
CA LEU A 889 -31.87 -22.32 19.39
C LEU A 889 -33.25 -21.84 19.88
N LEU A 890 -33.34 -20.58 20.31
CA LEU A 890 -34.61 -19.96 20.72
C LEU A 890 -35.66 -20.02 19.60
N SER A 891 -36.92 -20.34 19.92
CA SER A 891 -38.02 -20.29 18.96
C SER A 891 -38.36 -18.83 18.59
N ARG A 892 -38.98 -18.59 17.42
CA ARG A 892 -39.44 -17.24 17.03
C ARG A 892 -40.33 -16.63 18.12
N THR A 893 -41.26 -17.42 18.66
CA THR A 893 -42.17 -17.02 19.74
C THR A 893 -41.41 -16.61 21.00
N GLU A 894 -40.34 -17.33 21.34
CA GLU A 894 -39.51 -17.02 22.50
C GLU A 894 -38.69 -15.75 22.28
N VAL A 895 -38.15 -15.54 21.06
CA VAL A 895 -37.47 -14.28 20.69
C VAL A 895 -38.41 -13.09 20.81
N ILE A 896 -39.64 -13.21 20.26
CA ILE A 896 -40.68 -12.18 20.37
C ILE A 896 -40.99 -11.88 21.83
N LYS A 897 -41.28 -12.92 22.63
CA LYS A 897 -41.63 -12.78 24.05
C LYS A 897 -40.52 -12.08 24.84
N ARG A 898 -39.25 -12.41 24.57
CA ARG A 898 -38.10 -11.78 25.24
C ARG A 898 -37.93 -10.33 24.85
N LEU A 899 -37.98 -10.00 23.56
CA LEU A 899 -37.92 -8.61 23.06
C LEU A 899 -39.07 -7.76 23.63
N ASP A 900 -40.28 -8.31 23.60
CA ASP A 900 -41.49 -7.66 24.09
C ASP A 900 -41.40 -7.28 25.57
N LYS A 901 -40.85 -8.21 26.37
CA LYS A 901 -40.57 -8.04 27.81
C LYS A 901 -39.49 -6.99 28.08
N MET A 902 -38.59 -6.77 27.12
CA MET A 902 -37.52 -5.77 27.20
C MET A 902 -37.96 -4.38 26.71
N GLY A 903 -39.24 -4.18 26.40
CA GLY A 903 -39.74 -2.89 25.91
C GLY A 903 -39.37 -2.60 24.46
N ILE A 904 -38.87 -3.60 23.74
CA ILE A 904 -38.56 -3.54 22.31
C ILE A 904 -39.75 -4.08 21.53
N ASP A 905 -40.10 -3.40 20.43
CA ASP A 905 -41.10 -3.85 19.48
C ASP A 905 -40.48 -4.93 18.58
N PRO A 906 -40.88 -6.21 18.76
CA PRO A 906 -40.29 -7.31 18.01
C PRO A 906 -40.72 -7.35 16.55
N GLU A 907 -41.84 -6.72 16.18
CA GLU A 907 -42.42 -6.82 14.84
C GLU A 907 -42.25 -5.53 14.01
N LYS A 908 -41.82 -4.43 14.64
CA LYS A 908 -41.49 -3.18 13.95
C LYS A 908 -40.45 -3.40 12.85
N ARG A 909 -40.69 -2.73 11.72
CA ARG A 909 -39.84 -2.75 10.52
C ARG A 909 -39.30 -1.35 10.28
N LEU A 910 -38.03 -1.24 9.94
CA LEU A 910 -37.43 0.02 9.55
C LEU A 910 -37.64 0.29 8.07
N GLU A 911 -37.51 1.55 7.67
CA GLU A 911 -37.64 1.97 6.28
C GLU A 911 -36.67 1.20 5.38
N GLY A 912 -37.17 0.62 4.29
CA GLY A 912 -36.40 -0.26 3.39
C GLY A 912 -36.28 -1.72 3.83
N GLU A 913 -36.71 -2.10 5.04
CA GLU A 913 -36.59 -3.47 5.54
C GLU A 913 -37.84 -4.32 5.32
N ARG A 914 -37.64 -5.58 4.91
CA ARG A 914 -38.73 -6.54 4.64
C ARG A 914 -39.18 -7.33 5.86
N GLU A 915 -38.33 -7.44 6.89
CA GLU A 915 -38.54 -8.28 8.08
C GLU A 915 -38.51 -7.45 9.37
N GLY A 916 -39.22 -7.89 10.41
CA GLY A 916 -39.20 -7.26 11.73
C GLY A 916 -37.97 -7.67 12.55
N LEU A 917 -37.69 -6.96 13.65
CA LEU A 917 -36.49 -7.19 14.46
C LEU A 917 -36.36 -8.64 14.98
N ALA A 918 -37.46 -9.24 15.44
CA ALA A 918 -37.47 -10.61 15.94
C ALA A 918 -37.11 -11.63 14.84
N ASP A 919 -37.63 -11.42 13.63
CA ASP A 919 -37.32 -12.29 12.48
C ASP A 919 -35.87 -12.15 12.08
N LYS A 920 -35.33 -10.92 12.07
CA LYS A 920 -33.92 -10.68 11.80
C LYS A 920 -33.01 -11.34 12.85
N ILE A 921 -33.27 -11.13 14.14
CA ILE A 921 -32.50 -11.78 15.22
C ILE A 921 -32.56 -13.30 15.07
N LYS A 922 -33.75 -13.87 14.86
CA LYS A 922 -33.93 -15.32 14.75
C LYS A 922 -33.26 -15.91 13.51
N TYR A 923 -33.58 -15.40 12.32
CA TYR A 923 -33.24 -16.06 11.06
C TYR A 923 -31.90 -15.61 10.47
N THR A 924 -31.52 -14.35 10.67
CA THR A 924 -30.29 -13.76 10.14
C THR A 924 -29.11 -13.96 11.09
N TYR A 925 -29.34 -13.95 12.41
CA TYR A 925 -28.26 -14.08 13.40
C TYR A 925 -28.26 -15.41 14.14
N LEU A 926 -29.26 -15.71 14.97
CA LEU A 926 -29.25 -16.90 15.82
C LEU A 926 -29.15 -18.20 15.02
N ASN A 927 -29.99 -18.35 13.99
CA ASN A 927 -29.96 -19.54 13.13
C ASN A 927 -28.68 -19.65 12.28
N GLN A 928 -28.00 -18.53 11.99
CA GLN A 928 -26.77 -18.54 11.18
C GLN A 928 -25.50 -18.65 12.04
N ALA A 929 -25.56 -18.35 13.34
CA ALA A 929 -24.39 -18.32 14.21
C ALA A 929 -23.81 -19.71 14.49
N GLY A 930 -24.68 -20.71 14.70
CA GLY A 930 -24.26 -22.09 14.89
C GLY A 930 -23.69 -22.69 13.60
N TRP A 931 -22.71 -23.58 13.76
CA TRP A 931 -22.25 -24.38 12.63
C TRP A 931 -23.32 -25.35 12.20
N ASN A 932 -23.75 -25.26 10.96
CA ASN A 932 -24.79 -26.12 10.42
C ASN A 932 -24.28 -26.89 9.20
N ILE A 933 -25.07 -27.88 8.79
CA ILE A 933 -24.72 -28.70 7.63
C ILE A 933 -24.58 -27.85 6.36
N ALA A 934 -25.35 -26.76 6.21
CA ALA A 934 -25.27 -25.85 5.08
C ALA A 934 -23.90 -25.12 4.99
N ASP A 935 -23.28 -24.80 6.13
CA ASP A 935 -21.90 -24.27 6.17
C ASP A 935 -20.90 -25.32 5.67
N THR A 936 -21.05 -26.56 6.16
CA THR A 936 -20.21 -27.69 5.75
C THR A 936 -20.34 -27.93 4.24
N LEU A 937 -21.57 -27.85 3.69
CA LEU A 937 -21.80 -27.95 2.25
C LEU A 937 -21.05 -26.86 1.48
N ASN A 938 -21.10 -25.60 1.91
CA ASN A 938 -20.36 -24.52 1.27
C ASN A 938 -18.84 -24.76 1.33
N ILE A 939 -18.33 -25.25 2.45
CA ILE A 939 -16.90 -25.47 2.63
C ILE A 939 -16.38 -26.56 1.72
N THR A 940 -17.13 -27.65 1.53
CA THR A 940 -16.74 -28.76 0.65
C THR A 940 -16.45 -28.34 -0.80
N ILE A 941 -17.01 -27.20 -1.23
CA ILE A 941 -16.86 -26.66 -2.58
C ILE A 941 -16.05 -25.35 -2.63
N GLY A 942 -15.35 -25.00 -1.54
CA GLY A 942 -14.48 -23.82 -1.48
C GLY A 942 -15.23 -22.48 -1.34
N GLN A 943 -16.46 -22.50 -0.83
CA GLN A 943 -17.26 -21.31 -0.50
C GLN A 943 -17.32 -21.09 1.02
N GLY A 944 -18.09 -20.09 1.45
CA GLY A 944 -18.29 -19.79 2.86
C GLY A 944 -17.04 -19.16 3.48
N GLN A 945 -16.56 -19.74 4.58
CA GLN A 945 -15.40 -19.24 5.32
C GLN A 945 -14.04 -19.67 4.75
N ASN A 946 -13.99 -20.39 3.63
CA ASN A 946 -12.72 -20.63 2.95
C ASN A 946 -12.14 -19.30 2.46
N SER A 947 -10.86 -19.07 2.73
CA SER A 947 -10.18 -17.84 2.35
C SER A 947 -8.68 -18.11 2.18
N TYR A 948 -8.16 -18.00 0.95
CA TYR A 948 -6.76 -18.31 0.64
C TYR A 948 -6.19 -17.32 -0.37
N THR A 949 -4.89 -17.06 -0.28
CA THR A 949 -4.18 -16.17 -1.20
C THR A 949 -3.77 -16.90 -2.49
N PRO A 950 -3.56 -16.19 -3.61
CA PRO A 950 -3.06 -16.79 -4.84
C PRO A 950 -1.76 -17.57 -4.67
N ILE A 951 -0.81 -17.06 -3.86
CA ILE A 951 0.45 -17.75 -3.56
C ILE A 951 0.25 -19.04 -2.74
N GLN A 952 -0.66 -19.05 -1.76
CA GLN A 952 -1.03 -20.27 -1.04
C GLN A 952 -1.64 -21.31 -1.98
N MET A 953 -2.49 -20.87 -2.92
CA MET A 953 -3.09 -21.76 -3.92
C MET A 953 -2.06 -22.32 -4.90
N ALA A 954 -1.02 -21.56 -5.27
CA ALA A 954 0.08 -22.06 -6.09
C ALA A 954 0.91 -23.12 -5.33
N ASN A 955 1.25 -22.85 -4.06
CA ASN A 955 1.99 -23.81 -3.21
C ASN A 955 1.22 -25.10 -2.96
N TYR A 956 -0.09 -24.97 -2.74
CA TYR A 956 -0.98 -26.10 -2.63
C TYR A 956 -0.90 -27.01 -3.86
N ILE A 957 -0.93 -26.44 -5.06
CA ILE A 957 -0.92 -27.20 -6.30
C ILE A 957 0.48 -27.77 -6.60
N ALA A 958 1.54 -27.03 -6.28
CA ALA A 958 2.91 -27.54 -6.30
C ALA A 958 3.03 -28.80 -5.43
N THR A 959 2.63 -28.71 -4.16
CA THR A 959 2.64 -29.82 -3.18
C THR A 959 1.82 -31.02 -3.66
N LEU A 960 0.66 -30.78 -4.27
CA LEU A 960 -0.18 -31.85 -4.81
C LEU A 960 0.49 -32.56 -5.99
N SER A 961 1.21 -31.81 -6.84
CA SER A 961 1.81 -32.32 -8.07
C SER A 961 3.14 -33.04 -7.87
N ASN A 962 3.92 -32.63 -6.86
CA ASN A 962 5.31 -33.06 -6.63
C ASN A 962 5.47 -34.27 -5.67
N GLY A 963 4.39 -35.02 -5.42
CA GLY A 963 4.43 -36.16 -4.50
C GLY A 963 4.28 -35.80 -3.02
N GLY A 964 3.79 -34.60 -2.71
CA GLY A 964 3.42 -34.18 -1.36
C GLY A 964 4.52 -33.42 -0.61
N TYR A 965 5.48 -32.81 -1.30
CA TYR A 965 6.49 -31.97 -0.67
C TYR A 965 6.00 -30.52 -0.61
N LEU A 966 5.77 -30.02 0.60
CA LEU A 966 5.40 -28.64 0.84
C LEU A 966 6.68 -27.80 0.98
N HIS A 967 6.88 -26.83 0.10
CA HIS A 967 8.04 -25.96 0.10
C HIS A 967 7.70 -24.61 0.74
N LYS A 968 8.71 -23.99 1.37
CA LYS A 968 8.67 -22.54 1.63
C LYS A 968 8.84 -21.82 0.30
N MET A 969 7.95 -20.88 0.03
CA MET A 969 8.01 -20.08 -1.19
C MET A 969 9.11 -19.04 -1.08
N SER A 970 9.84 -18.82 -2.16
CA SER A 970 10.98 -17.88 -2.15
C SER A 970 11.16 -17.13 -3.45
N VAL A 971 11.45 -15.84 -3.32
CA VAL A 971 11.80 -14.93 -4.43
C VAL A 971 13.31 -14.67 -4.52
N VAL A 972 14.11 -15.11 -3.55
CA VAL A 972 15.57 -14.88 -3.48
C VAL A 972 16.34 -16.17 -3.67
N ASP A 973 17.23 -16.21 -4.66
CA ASP A 973 18.14 -17.33 -4.88
C ASP A 973 19.44 -17.15 -4.08
N SER A 974 20.10 -16.01 -4.25
CA SER A 974 21.38 -15.73 -3.61
C SER A 974 21.65 -14.24 -3.43
N ILE A 975 22.53 -13.91 -2.47
CA ILE A 975 23.09 -12.57 -2.26
C ILE A 975 24.61 -12.70 -2.41
N LYS A 976 25.18 -11.82 -3.22
CA LYS A 976 26.61 -11.76 -3.50
C LYS A 976 27.13 -10.38 -3.19
N ASN A 977 28.41 -10.27 -2.87
CA ASN A 977 29.03 -8.95 -2.71
C ASN A 977 29.03 -8.17 -4.04
N TYR A 978 29.30 -6.86 -3.96
CA TYR A 978 29.19 -5.94 -5.10
C TYR A 978 29.98 -6.36 -6.36
N ASP A 979 31.13 -7.04 -6.19
CA ASP A 979 31.98 -7.52 -7.29
C ASP A 979 31.72 -8.99 -7.67
N ASN A 980 30.71 -9.62 -7.06
CA ASN A 980 30.35 -11.03 -7.19
C ASN A 980 31.48 -12.03 -6.86
N SER A 981 32.52 -11.62 -6.14
CA SER A 981 33.63 -12.49 -5.72
C SER A 981 33.27 -13.45 -4.58
N ALA A 982 32.24 -13.13 -3.78
CA ALA A 982 31.76 -13.93 -2.66
C ALA A 982 30.23 -14.04 -2.63
N VAL A 983 29.74 -15.20 -2.18
CA VAL A 983 28.30 -15.45 -1.95
C VAL A 983 28.04 -15.37 -0.45
N GLU A 984 27.37 -14.31 -0.02
CA GLU A 984 27.03 -14.05 1.39
C GLU A 984 25.83 -14.88 1.84
N TYR A 985 24.89 -15.12 0.93
CA TYR A 985 23.71 -15.95 1.17
C TYR A 985 23.39 -16.80 -0.06
N LYS A 986 23.03 -18.05 0.18
CA LYS A 986 22.43 -18.92 -0.84
C LYS A 986 21.26 -19.66 -0.22
N ARG A 987 20.15 -19.68 -0.95
CA ARG A 987 18.95 -20.40 -0.55
C ARG A 987 19.21 -21.90 -0.43
N GLU A 988 18.60 -22.50 0.59
CA GLU A 988 18.55 -23.95 0.77
C GLU A 988 17.14 -24.49 0.45
N ASP A 989 17.07 -25.47 -0.46
CA ASP A 989 15.82 -26.18 -0.74
C ASP A 989 15.42 -27.08 0.43
N SER A 990 14.34 -26.72 1.11
CA SER A 990 13.81 -27.48 2.25
C SER A 990 12.31 -27.78 2.10
N GLY A 991 11.99 -28.75 1.23
CA GLY A 991 10.63 -29.28 1.11
C GLY A 991 10.30 -30.26 2.23
N GLN A 992 9.17 -30.06 2.93
CA GLN A 992 8.67 -30.98 3.94
C GLN A 992 7.59 -31.89 3.36
N LYS A 993 7.78 -33.20 3.42
CA LYS A 993 6.76 -34.15 2.95
C LYS A 993 5.55 -34.16 3.89
N ILE A 994 4.36 -33.90 3.36
CA ILE A 994 3.10 -33.93 4.10
C ILE A 994 2.76 -35.36 4.52
N LYS A 995 2.15 -35.54 5.69
CA LYS A 995 1.80 -36.86 6.22
C LYS A 995 0.45 -37.33 5.67
N LEU A 996 0.46 -38.37 4.84
CA LEU A 996 -0.72 -39.03 4.28
C LEU A 996 -0.76 -40.51 4.66
N ASN A 997 -1.96 -41.09 4.68
CA ASN A 997 -2.20 -42.52 4.88
C ASN A 997 -1.85 -43.30 3.61
N ASP A 998 -2.24 -42.78 2.44
CA ASP A 998 -1.97 -43.37 1.13
C ASP A 998 -1.54 -42.29 0.13
N TYR A 999 -0.26 -42.26 -0.23
CA TYR A 999 0.28 -41.28 -1.19
C TYR A 999 -0.25 -41.49 -2.63
N GLU A 1000 -0.80 -42.67 -2.96
CA GLU A 1000 -1.47 -42.92 -4.25
C GLU A 1000 -2.69 -41.99 -4.42
N ASN A 1001 -3.27 -41.49 -3.32
CA ASN A 1001 -4.34 -40.50 -3.37
C ASN A 1001 -3.95 -39.22 -4.12
N LEU A 1002 -2.67 -38.81 -4.06
CA LEU A 1002 -2.18 -37.68 -4.84
C LEU A 1002 -2.30 -37.96 -6.34
N GLU A 1003 -1.87 -39.14 -6.80
CA GLU A 1003 -1.98 -39.54 -8.21
C GLU A 1003 -3.42 -39.67 -8.68
N ARG A 1004 -4.32 -40.18 -7.81
CA ARG A 1004 -5.77 -40.23 -8.08
C ARG A 1004 -6.34 -38.83 -8.32
N VAL A 1005 -5.97 -37.85 -7.50
CA VAL A 1005 -6.45 -36.47 -7.65
C VAL A 1005 -5.79 -35.76 -8.85
N LYS A 1006 -4.49 -35.99 -9.10
CA LYS A 1006 -3.80 -35.51 -10.32
C LYS A 1006 -4.48 -36.04 -11.57
N TYR A 1007 -4.83 -37.32 -11.61
CA TYR A 1007 -5.58 -37.91 -12.72
C TYR A 1007 -6.97 -37.27 -12.89
N ALA A 1008 -7.67 -36.99 -11.80
CA ALA A 1008 -8.94 -36.27 -11.85
C ALA A 1008 -8.78 -34.84 -12.45
N MET A 1009 -7.75 -34.10 -12.05
CA MET A 1009 -7.40 -32.79 -12.61
C MET A 1009 -7.01 -32.88 -14.10
N ARG A 1010 -6.32 -33.95 -14.50
CA ARG A 1010 -6.02 -34.23 -15.90
C ARG A 1010 -7.30 -34.36 -16.72
N LYS A 1011 -8.32 -35.08 -16.23
CA LYS A 1011 -9.63 -35.19 -16.90
C LYS A 1011 -10.30 -33.83 -17.12
N VAL A 1012 -10.14 -32.87 -16.20
CA VAL A 1012 -10.66 -31.51 -16.39
C VAL A 1012 -10.09 -30.86 -17.66
N ALA A 1013 -8.81 -31.06 -17.94
CA ALA A 1013 -8.11 -30.49 -19.09
C ALA A 1013 -8.39 -31.20 -20.42
N VAL A 1014 -8.76 -32.49 -20.42
CA VAL A 1014 -8.99 -33.26 -21.66
C VAL A 1014 -10.47 -33.51 -22.00
N GLU A 1015 -11.31 -33.65 -20.98
CA GLU A 1015 -12.72 -34.01 -21.12
C GLU A 1015 -13.66 -32.96 -20.49
N GLY A 1016 -13.19 -32.24 -19.47
CA GLY A 1016 -14.01 -31.39 -18.61
C GLY A 1016 -13.97 -29.90 -18.94
N THR A 1017 -14.09 -29.09 -17.87
CA THR A 1017 -14.33 -27.63 -17.98
C THR A 1017 -13.18 -26.84 -18.62
N ALA A 1018 -11.97 -27.38 -18.70
CA ALA A 1018 -10.80 -26.73 -19.31
C ALA A 1018 -10.43 -27.31 -20.69
N LYS A 1019 -11.25 -28.24 -21.24
CA LYS A 1019 -10.99 -28.90 -22.53
C LYS A 1019 -10.76 -27.91 -23.69
N SER A 1020 -11.61 -26.90 -23.81
CA SER A 1020 -11.50 -25.92 -24.91
C SER A 1020 -10.20 -25.12 -24.86
N ILE A 1021 -9.60 -24.97 -23.68
CA ILE A 1021 -8.38 -24.20 -23.45
C ILE A 1021 -7.15 -25.00 -23.89
N PHE A 1022 -7.10 -26.29 -23.54
CA PHE A 1022 -5.92 -27.15 -23.77
C PHE A 1022 -6.06 -28.15 -24.93
N SER A 1023 -7.20 -28.20 -25.63
CA SER A 1023 -7.42 -29.17 -26.72
C SER A 1023 -6.37 -29.14 -27.83
N LYS A 1024 -5.73 -27.99 -28.06
CA LYS A 1024 -4.67 -27.78 -29.06
C LYS A 1024 -3.28 -27.58 -28.43
N PHE A 1025 -3.18 -27.66 -27.11
CA PHE A 1025 -1.93 -27.41 -26.41
C PHE A 1025 -1.04 -28.67 -26.46
N PRO A 1026 0.23 -28.56 -26.88
CA PRO A 1026 1.07 -29.74 -27.14
C PRO A 1026 1.51 -30.45 -25.86
N VAL A 1027 1.48 -29.76 -24.71
CA VAL A 1027 1.88 -30.30 -23.42
C VAL A 1027 0.68 -30.86 -22.67
N LYS A 1028 0.90 -31.99 -22.00
CA LYS A 1028 -0.11 -32.56 -21.11
C LYS A 1028 -0.25 -31.69 -19.85
N VAL A 1029 -1.38 -31.01 -19.67
CA VAL A 1029 -1.70 -30.22 -18.46
C VAL A 1029 -2.72 -30.94 -17.57
N ALA A 1030 -2.65 -30.69 -16.26
CA ALA A 1030 -3.72 -30.97 -15.30
C ALA A 1030 -4.18 -29.65 -14.67
N ALA A 1031 -5.50 -29.46 -14.56
CA ALA A 1031 -6.05 -28.15 -14.20
C ALA A 1031 -7.34 -28.26 -13.38
N LYS A 1032 -7.74 -27.14 -12.77
CA LYS A 1032 -9.06 -26.97 -12.16
C LYS A 1032 -9.56 -25.54 -12.26
N THR A 1033 -10.81 -25.39 -12.69
CA THR A 1033 -11.54 -24.12 -12.66
C THR A 1033 -12.25 -23.89 -11.31
N GLY A 1034 -12.32 -22.64 -10.87
CA GLY A 1034 -13.08 -22.18 -9.70
C GLY A 1034 -13.88 -20.93 -9.99
N THR A 1035 -15.15 -20.91 -9.61
CA THR A 1035 -15.98 -19.70 -9.62
C THR A 1035 -16.38 -19.42 -8.18
N ALA A 1036 -15.90 -18.32 -7.62
CA ALA A 1036 -16.21 -17.91 -6.26
C ALA A 1036 -17.29 -16.83 -6.26
N GLN A 1037 -18.36 -17.03 -5.50
CA GLN A 1037 -19.49 -16.11 -5.55
C GLN A 1037 -19.29 -14.96 -4.58
N LYS A 1038 -19.43 -13.73 -5.08
CA LYS A 1038 -19.40 -12.54 -4.24
C LYS A 1038 -20.82 -12.00 -4.04
N SER A 1039 -21.31 -12.09 -2.82
CA SER A 1039 -22.55 -11.43 -2.43
C SER A 1039 -22.30 -9.96 -2.09
N GLY A 1040 -23.32 -9.13 -2.29
CA GLY A 1040 -23.28 -7.71 -1.95
C GLY A 1040 -23.57 -6.82 -3.15
N ILE A 1041 -23.71 -5.54 -2.87
CA ILE A 1041 -23.89 -4.47 -3.84
C ILE A 1041 -22.67 -3.57 -3.70
N ASN A 1042 -22.09 -3.18 -4.83
CA ASN A 1042 -21.03 -2.18 -4.88
C ASN A 1042 -21.65 -0.82 -4.49
N PRO A 1043 -21.13 -0.13 -3.46
CA PRO A 1043 -21.71 1.11 -2.98
C PRO A 1043 -21.65 2.26 -4.00
N VAL A 1044 -20.68 2.22 -4.92
CA VAL A 1044 -20.47 3.25 -5.94
C VAL A 1044 -21.34 2.99 -7.17
N THR A 1045 -21.30 1.76 -7.71
CA THR A 1045 -22.06 1.43 -8.94
C THR A 1045 -23.51 1.02 -8.68
N LEU A 1046 -23.86 0.76 -7.42
CA LEU A 1046 -25.16 0.22 -6.98
C LEU A 1046 -25.55 -1.11 -7.65
N ASP A 1047 -24.60 -1.77 -8.31
CA ASP A 1047 -24.78 -3.08 -8.94
C ASP A 1047 -24.28 -4.20 -8.00
N THR A 1048 -24.86 -5.37 -8.15
CA THR A 1048 -24.38 -6.61 -7.52
C THR A 1048 -22.97 -6.96 -8.00
N TYR A 1049 -22.13 -7.52 -7.13
CA TYR A 1049 -20.81 -7.99 -7.55
C TYR A 1049 -20.90 -9.17 -8.52
N ASP A 1050 -19.97 -9.23 -9.47
CA ASP A 1050 -19.76 -10.39 -10.32
C ASP A 1050 -18.90 -11.46 -9.63
N ASP A 1051 -19.03 -12.72 -10.07
CA ASP A 1051 -18.26 -13.84 -9.52
C ASP A 1051 -16.76 -13.67 -9.81
N TYR A 1052 -15.90 -14.21 -8.93
CA TYR A 1052 -14.45 -14.22 -9.13
C TYR A 1052 -14.03 -15.47 -9.92
N ALA A 1053 -13.15 -15.27 -10.90
CA ALA A 1053 -12.64 -16.33 -11.75
C ALA A 1053 -11.31 -16.86 -11.21
N TRP A 1054 -11.31 -18.08 -10.68
CA TRP A 1054 -10.14 -18.81 -10.24
C TRP A 1054 -9.75 -19.89 -11.23
N PHE A 1055 -8.44 -20.06 -11.43
CA PHE A 1055 -7.89 -21.16 -12.20
C PHE A 1055 -6.58 -21.63 -11.59
N VAL A 1056 -6.41 -22.94 -11.50
CA VAL A 1056 -5.15 -23.54 -11.07
C VAL A 1056 -4.73 -24.65 -12.02
N ALA A 1057 -3.43 -24.81 -12.25
CA ALA A 1057 -2.89 -25.85 -13.11
C ALA A 1057 -1.46 -26.23 -12.73
N PHE A 1058 -1.02 -27.40 -13.18
CA PHE A 1058 0.40 -27.75 -13.23
C PHE A 1058 0.73 -28.44 -14.56
N ALA A 1059 1.99 -28.33 -14.96
CA ALA A 1059 2.50 -28.92 -16.19
C ALA A 1059 4.02 -29.20 -16.11
N PRO A 1060 4.52 -30.13 -16.94
CA PRO A 1060 3.78 -31.21 -17.59
C PRO A 1060 3.05 -32.14 -16.60
N TYR A 1061 2.07 -32.90 -17.05
CA TYR A 1061 1.31 -33.82 -16.20
C TYR A 1061 2.17 -34.98 -15.68
N ASP A 1062 3.02 -35.52 -16.54
CA ASP A 1062 3.80 -36.73 -16.28
C ASP A 1062 5.02 -36.45 -15.37
N ASP A 1063 5.72 -35.33 -15.57
CA ASP A 1063 6.78 -34.80 -14.68
C ASP A 1063 6.50 -33.31 -14.44
N PRO A 1064 5.74 -32.97 -13.38
CA PRO A 1064 5.41 -31.58 -13.06
C PRO A 1064 6.66 -30.74 -12.83
N GLN A 1065 6.69 -29.55 -13.43
CA GLN A 1065 7.78 -28.56 -13.30
C GLN A 1065 7.25 -27.22 -12.80
N ILE A 1066 6.10 -26.78 -13.31
CA ILE A 1066 5.46 -25.52 -12.94
C ILE A 1066 4.05 -25.73 -12.39
N ALA A 1067 3.70 -25.01 -11.32
CA ALA A 1067 2.34 -24.85 -10.84
C ALA A 1067 1.92 -23.38 -10.94
N ILE A 1068 0.69 -23.15 -11.39
CA ILE A 1068 0.13 -21.82 -11.62
C ILE A 1068 -1.20 -21.67 -10.88
N SER A 1069 -1.40 -20.49 -10.29
CA SER A 1069 -2.64 -20.01 -9.71
C SER A 1069 -2.99 -18.66 -10.31
N VAL A 1070 -4.22 -18.49 -10.81
CA VAL A 1070 -4.71 -17.24 -11.39
C VAL A 1070 -6.05 -16.88 -10.74
N VAL A 1071 -6.20 -15.62 -10.38
CA VAL A 1071 -7.46 -15.04 -9.93
C VAL A 1071 -7.76 -13.74 -10.67
N ILE A 1072 -9.01 -13.57 -11.08
CA ILE A 1072 -9.53 -12.32 -11.64
C ILE A 1072 -10.79 -11.94 -10.87
N PHE A 1073 -10.75 -10.79 -10.20
CA PHE A 1073 -11.92 -10.28 -9.49
C PHE A 1073 -12.98 -9.86 -10.50
N GLN A 1074 -14.24 -10.18 -10.18
CA GLN A 1074 -15.39 -9.92 -11.05
C GLN A 1074 -15.23 -10.48 -12.47
N GLY A 1075 -14.31 -11.43 -12.69
CA GLY A 1075 -14.00 -12.03 -13.98
C GLY A 1075 -14.99 -13.09 -14.44
N GLY A 1076 -16.00 -13.43 -13.64
CA GLY A 1076 -17.07 -14.34 -14.00
C GLY A 1076 -16.68 -15.82 -13.89
N SER A 1077 -16.50 -16.49 -15.01
CA SER A 1077 -16.27 -17.94 -15.02
C SER A 1077 -14.81 -18.29 -14.73
N GLY A 1078 -14.55 -19.27 -13.88
CA GLY A 1078 -13.18 -19.73 -13.60
C GLY A 1078 -12.40 -20.20 -14.82
N GLY A 1079 -13.08 -20.64 -15.88
CA GLY A 1079 -12.42 -20.98 -17.15
C GLY A 1079 -11.80 -19.78 -17.85
N TYR A 1080 -12.21 -18.55 -17.54
CA TYR A 1080 -11.72 -17.34 -18.22
C TYR A 1080 -10.29 -16.98 -17.84
N ALA A 1081 -9.81 -17.45 -16.69
CA ALA A 1081 -8.41 -17.30 -16.30
C ALA A 1081 -7.49 -18.38 -16.90
N GLY A 1082 -8.05 -19.43 -17.52
CA GLY A 1082 -7.26 -20.54 -18.04
C GLY A 1082 -6.42 -20.25 -19.31
N PRO A 1083 -6.87 -19.44 -20.29
CA PRO A 1083 -6.02 -19.02 -21.42
C PRO A 1083 -4.75 -18.29 -20.95
N ILE A 1084 -4.86 -17.48 -19.90
CA ILE A 1084 -3.74 -16.76 -19.29
C ILE A 1084 -2.73 -17.77 -18.73
N ALA A 1085 -3.19 -18.74 -17.92
CA ALA A 1085 -2.32 -19.78 -17.37
C ALA A 1085 -1.66 -20.64 -18.47
N ARG A 1086 -2.38 -20.95 -19.55
CA ARG A 1086 -1.84 -21.72 -20.68
C ARG A 1086 -0.67 -21.01 -21.34
N ASP A 1087 -0.80 -19.71 -21.60
CA ASP A 1087 0.23 -18.95 -22.31
C ASP A 1087 1.50 -18.79 -21.44
N VAL A 1088 1.35 -18.65 -20.12
CA VAL A 1088 2.48 -18.69 -19.17
C VAL A 1088 3.15 -20.07 -19.11
N ILE A 1089 2.37 -21.17 -19.08
CA ILE A 1089 2.93 -22.53 -19.17
C ILE A 1089 3.71 -22.70 -20.48
N ALA A 1090 3.21 -22.14 -21.57
CA ALA A 1090 3.84 -22.25 -22.87
C ALA A 1090 5.20 -21.55 -22.92
N GLU A 1091 5.28 -20.34 -22.34
CA GLU A 1091 6.54 -19.60 -22.24
C GLU A 1091 7.54 -20.35 -21.37
N TYR A 1092 7.16 -20.78 -20.17
CA TYR A 1092 8.06 -21.49 -19.26
C TYR A 1092 8.63 -22.77 -19.87
N LEU A 1093 7.83 -23.50 -20.67
CA LEU A 1093 8.26 -24.73 -21.33
C LEU A 1093 8.99 -24.49 -22.67
N GLY A 1094 9.34 -23.24 -22.99
CA GLY A 1094 10.09 -22.87 -24.20
C GLY A 1094 9.32 -23.11 -25.51
N LEU A 1095 7.98 -23.19 -25.46
CA LEU A 1095 7.19 -23.52 -26.65
C LEU A 1095 7.07 -22.35 -27.64
N ASN A 1096 7.36 -21.13 -27.19
CA ASN A 1096 7.27 -19.91 -28.01
C ASN A 1096 8.56 -19.61 -28.80
N GLU A 1097 9.64 -20.37 -28.58
CA GLU A 1097 10.96 -20.12 -29.19
C GLU A 1097 11.08 -20.69 -30.61
N GLU A 1098 10.52 -19.98 -31.59
CA GLU A 1098 10.86 -20.19 -33.02
C GLU A 1098 11.18 -18.89 -33.81
N GLU A 1099 11.31 -17.71 -33.19
CA GLU A 1099 11.51 -16.45 -33.97
C GLU A 1099 12.54 -15.41 -33.51
N GLU A 1100 13.31 -15.58 -32.42
CA GLU A 1100 14.29 -14.55 -31.99
C GLU A 1100 15.67 -15.12 -31.66
N GLN A 1101 16.40 -15.54 -32.69
CA GLN A 1101 17.86 -15.42 -32.69
C GLN A 1101 18.24 -14.01 -33.16
N LYS A 1102 18.12 -13.03 -32.27
CA LYS A 1102 18.97 -11.84 -32.28
C LYS A 1102 19.46 -11.64 -30.86
N GLU A 1103 20.68 -12.10 -30.62
CA GLU A 1103 21.45 -11.78 -29.42
C GLU A 1103 21.44 -10.26 -29.22
N VAL A 1104 20.75 -9.81 -28.18
CA VAL A 1104 21.11 -8.54 -27.54
C VAL A 1104 22.24 -8.91 -26.59
N LEU A 1105 23.47 -8.62 -27.02
CA LEU A 1105 24.64 -8.71 -26.16
C LEU A 1105 24.38 -7.87 -24.89
N PRO A 1106 24.78 -8.35 -23.70
CA PRO A 1106 24.76 -7.51 -22.51
C PRO A 1106 25.63 -6.28 -22.78
N ILE A 1107 25.06 -5.10 -22.62
CA ILE A 1107 25.83 -3.85 -22.56
C ILE A 1107 26.71 -3.97 -21.32
N GLU A 1108 27.98 -4.30 -21.52
CA GLU A 1108 29.03 -4.03 -20.53
C GLU A 1108 29.10 -2.51 -20.37
N ASN A 1109 28.80 -2.01 -19.16
CA ASN A 1109 29.12 -0.65 -18.78
C ASN A 1109 30.65 -0.50 -18.75
N GLU A 1110 31.26 0.00 -19.82
CA GLU A 1110 32.70 0.30 -19.90
C GLU A 1110 33.17 1.47 -19.00
N LEU A 1111 32.35 1.97 -18.06
CA LEU A 1111 32.74 3.05 -17.15
C LEU A 1111 33.15 2.59 -15.74
N SER A 1112 33.48 1.31 -15.56
CA SER A 1112 34.19 0.81 -14.38
C SER A 1112 35.67 0.54 -14.67
N ARG A 1113 36.41 1.59 -15.03
CA ARG A 1113 37.88 1.65 -14.92
C ARG A 1113 38.37 3.03 -14.53
#